data_AF-A0A925YGT9-F1
#
_entry.id   AF-A0A925YGT9-F1
#
_cell.length_a   1.000
_cell.length_b   1.000
_cell.length_c   1.000
_cell.angle_alpha   90.00
_cell.angle_beta   90.00
_cell.angle_gamma   90.00
#
_symmetry.space_group_name_H-M   'P 1'
#
loop_
_entity.id
_entity.type
_entity.pdbx_description
1 polymer ?
#
loop_
_entity_poly.entity_id
_entity_poly.type
_entity_poly.pdbx_seq_one_letter_code
_entity_poly.pdbx_strand_id
1 'polypeptide(L)'
;MTRVPAGGATAGVAFVIALAFGAAPSIAMAGTKVFRQNTAKDFEEGEVTGASILPAGEVVTGLIATRTAVDAAFVWCAAASRDGATAYFGTGDEGKIFAIPTAATAGATAPGTGVAHRIATLDAPWVTALAVRTDGVLVAGTTPGGRVFTVDPKSGATRVLTTLGPGHVWTMARDDKAALTYVGTGAPGKIFAVDDQGKSRQIWDARDKHVVALMRDADGTLLAGTAEEAILYRVRSDGRAEAIHDFEAEEVRAIVRAPSGLFVAVNDFEKPSTFAAAPGPTPAKGTKIVLGTGGPPASAGTLPRPGGRKAKAAVYRIESDGRIEQVFALSDGYLTALAVADDGAVLAAAGTQGHVFRLNADRSAALVIDVAERQALTLLRAGGGAVLVGTGDVGGVYRAQPPSVQPQGPAQAQSTYLSKVLDADWTARWGTLRWLGSQVRFETRSGNTAKPDAGWNDWKAVQKVQTNSEGGVGHVASPGARYLQYRAALSSATSRVRGVTTSYVPQNQRARVTELTLAEAAGAAVVIGATTPATTTRAPHSAILKLRWKTENPDGDEVIYRLSFRQVNETVWRPLISASTDSLTKAEYDWNTEGIPDGLYVLRVTVSDERSQPRDRALVSAFESAPLLVDNGRPAILELAASYPALTGKARDDASAITQIEFAVDGGDFQLVAPTDGIADDLYEPFSIHLPALPRGPHAVAVRVTDSADNVGATQITVKAP
;
A
#
# COMPACT_ATOMS: atom_id res chain seq x y z
N MET A 1 -4.11 -29.04 -69.38
CA MET A 1 -5.42 -29.70 -69.49
C MET A 1 -5.43 -30.75 -68.40
N THR A 2 -6.28 -30.79 -67.39
CA THR A 2 -7.68 -30.37 -67.26
C THR A 2 -7.94 -30.16 -65.76
N ARG A 3 -8.96 -29.37 -65.44
CA ARG A 3 -9.28 -28.82 -64.12
C ARG A 3 -10.47 -29.59 -63.50
N VAL A 4 -10.40 -29.86 -62.18
CA VAL A 4 -11.52 -29.96 -61.17
C VAL A 4 -12.36 -31.28 -61.23
N PRO A 5 -13.05 -31.79 -60.16
CA PRO A 5 -13.33 -31.26 -58.78
C PRO A 5 -13.20 -32.19 -57.54
N ALA A 6 -13.27 -31.51 -56.38
CA ALA A 6 -14.08 -31.73 -55.16
C ALA A 6 -13.76 -32.85 -54.14
N GLY A 7 -13.69 -32.40 -52.88
CA GLY A 7 -14.55 -32.90 -51.81
C GLY A 7 -13.89 -33.87 -50.82
N GLY A 8 -13.50 -33.34 -49.65
CA GLY A 8 -13.11 -34.17 -48.52
C GLY A 8 -12.93 -33.33 -47.26
N ALA A 9 -14.02 -33.15 -46.51
CA ALA A 9 -14.01 -32.57 -45.18
C ALA A 9 -13.26 -33.51 -44.22
N THR A 10 -12.16 -33.03 -43.62
CA THR A 10 -11.50 -33.69 -42.50
C THR A 10 -11.85 -32.98 -41.21
N ALA A 11 -12.58 -33.68 -40.35
CA ALA A 11 -12.86 -33.27 -38.98
C ALA A 11 -11.55 -33.19 -38.19
N GLY A 12 -11.09 -31.98 -37.91
CA GLY A 12 -10.01 -31.71 -36.97
C GLY A 12 -10.55 -31.78 -35.54
N VAL A 13 -10.24 -32.87 -34.84
CA VAL A 13 -10.45 -33.01 -33.39
C VAL A 13 -9.62 -31.95 -32.67
N ALA A 14 -10.26 -30.92 -32.15
CA ALA A 14 -9.64 -29.95 -31.26
C ALA A 14 -9.43 -30.59 -29.88
N PHE A 15 -8.19 -30.97 -29.57
CA PHE A 15 -7.79 -31.39 -28.24
C PHE A 15 -7.74 -30.14 -27.34
N VAL A 16 -8.82 -29.84 -26.64
CA VAL A 16 -8.82 -28.82 -25.58
C VAL A 16 -8.06 -29.41 -24.40
N ILE A 17 -6.77 -29.09 -24.28
CA ILE A 17 -6.01 -29.31 -23.05
C ILE A 17 -6.51 -28.25 -22.05
N ALA A 18 -7.50 -28.63 -21.26
CA ALA A 18 -7.87 -27.89 -20.05
C ALA A 18 -6.73 -28.06 -19.03
N LEU A 19 -5.80 -27.10 -19.02
CA LEU A 19 -4.86 -26.91 -17.92
C LEU A 19 -5.65 -26.43 -16.70
N ALA A 20 -6.16 -27.39 -15.93
CA ALA A 20 -6.69 -27.15 -14.60
C ALA A 20 -5.53 -26.60 -13.75
N PHE A 21 -5.57 -25.30 -13.46
CA PHE A 21 -4.81 -24.70 -12.36
C PHE A 21 -5.39 -25.22 -11.04
N GLY A 22 -5.05 -26.47 -10.71
CA GLY A 22 -5.15 -26.95 -9.34
C GLY A 22 -4.14 -26.17 -8.52
N ALA A 23 -4.61 -25.31 -7.63
CA ALA A 23 -3.81 -24.80 -6.54
C ALA A 23 -3.39 -26.00 -5.69
N ALA A 24 -2.23 -26.59 -6.00
CA ALA A 24 -1.60 -27.54 -5.11
C ALA A 24 -1.31 -26.77 -3.81
N PRO A 25 -1.73 -27.29 -2.64
CA PRO A 25 -1.33 -26.68 -1.38
C PRO A 25 0.19 -26.66 -1.36
N SER A 26 0.75 -25.47 -1.28
CA SER A 26 2.19 -25.31 -1.14
C SER A 26 2.55 -25.96 0.18
N ILE A 27 3.25 -27.09 0.15
CA ILE A 27 3.92 -27.63 1.33
C ILE A 27 4.99 -26.59 1.65
N ALA A 28 4.64 -25.63 2.51
CA ALA A 28 5.59 -24.68 3.05
C ALA A 28 6.52 -25.50 3.95
N MET A 29 7.70 -25.85 3.44
CA MET A 29 8.79 -26.20 4.34
C MET A 29 9.06 -24.96 5.19
N ALA A 30 8.65 -25.01 6.45
CA ALA A 30 8.89 -23.97 7.44
C ALA A 30 10.39 -23.88 7.73
N GLY A 31 11.09 -23.13 6.89
CA GLY A 31 12.53 -22.99 6.97
C GLY A 31 13.12 -21.96 6.01
N THR A 32 12.36 -21.46 5.03
CA THR A 32 12.77 -20.31 4.22
C THR A 32 11.55 -19.48 3.84
N LYS A 33 11.57 -18.20 4.23
CA LYS A 33 10.58 -17.19 3.85
C LYS A 33 11.16 -16.28 2.77
N VAL A 34 10.29 -15.51 2.10
CA VAL A 34 10.68 -14.56 1.06
C VAL A 34 10.00 -13.21 1.25
N PHE A 35 10.74 -12.12 1.06
CA PHE A 35 10.16 -10.83 0.74
C PHE A 35 10.08 -10.69 -0.77
N ARG A 36 8.96 -10.19 -1.30
CA ARG A 36 8.77 -9.93 -2.73
C ARG A 36 8.23 -8.52 -2.92
N GLN A 37 8.88 -7.76 -3.79
CA GLN A 37 8.41 -6.46 -4.30
C GLN A 37 8.39 -6.56 -5.83
N ASN A 38 7.21 -6.51 -6.44
CA ASN A 38 7.05 -6.69 -7.89
C ASN A 38 5.84 -5.93 -8.49
N THR A 39 5.24 -5.03 -7.72
CA THR A 39 4.14 -4.15 -8.16
C THR A 39 4.52 -2.69 -7.93
N ALA A 40 3.81 -1.76 -8.58
CA ALA A 40 4.01 -0.32 -8.37
C ALA A 40 3.83 0.05 -6.89
N LYS A 41 2.77 -0.47 -6.25
CA LYS A 41 2.50 -0.27 -4.82
C LYS A 41 3.67 -0.75 -3.94
N ASP A 42 4.24 -1.91 -4.24
CA ASP A 42 5.38 -2.43 -3.46
C ASP A 42 6.61 -1.52 -3.54
N PHE A 43 6.83 -0.90 -4.71
CA PHE A 43 7.95 0.02 -4.93
C PHE A 43 7.64 1.42 -4.38
N GLU A 44 6.39 1.87 -4.40
CA GLU A 44 5.98 3.17 -3.83
C GLU A 44 6.15 3.26 -2.32
N GLU A 45 6.25 2.14 -1.61
CA GLU A 45 6.62 2.09 -0.19
C GLU A 45 8.11 2.37 0.06
N GLY A 46 8.92 2.43 -0.99
CA GLY A 46 10.32 2.85 -0.95
C GLY A 46 10.52 4.31 -1.38
N GLU A 47 11.79 4.69 -1.53
CA GLU A 47 12.19 6.04 -1.94
C GLU A 47 13.01 5.98 -3.24
N VAL A 48 12.73 6.88 -4.17
CA VAL A 48 13.51 7.05 -5.40
C VAL A 48 14.33 8.34 -5.35
N THR A 49 15.54 8.30 -5.91
CA THR A 49 16.37 9.48 -6.13
C THR A 49 16.91 9.40 -7.54
N GLY A 50 16.59 10.37 -8.40
CA GLY A 50 16.96 10.34 -9.83
C GLY A 50 16.43 9.11 -10.58
N ALA A 51 15.40 8.46 -10.05
CA ALA A 51 14.72 7.29 -10.59
C ALA A 51 13.20 7.57 -10.60
N SER A 52 12.45 6.79 -11.38
CA SER A 52 11.00 6.91 -11.46
C SER A 52 10.36 5.53 -11.32
N ILE A 53 9.19 5.47 -10.68
CA ILE A 53 8.37 4.26 -10.60
C ILE A 53 7.29 4.37 -11.68
N LEU A 54 7.26 3.40 -12.59
CA LEU A 54 6.26 3.33 -13.64
C LEU A 54 5.02 2.56 -13.16
N PRO A 55 3.81 2.86 -13.67
CA PRO A 55 2.57 2.17 -13.29
C PRO A 55 2.60 0.65 -13.45
N ALA A 56 3.43 0.13 -14.36
CA ALA A 56 3.61 -1.31 -14.57
C ALA A 56 4.38 -2.01 -13.43
N GLY A 57 4.80 -1.29 -12.38
CA GLY A 57 5.62 -1.84 -11.30
C GLY A 57 7.09 -1.95 -11.67
N GLU A 58 7.61 -0.99 -12.44
CA GLU A 58 9.03 -0.94 -12.80
C GLU A 58 9.70 0.30 -12.21
N VAL A 59 10.84 0.14 -11.53
CA VAL A 59 11.74 1.25 -11.22
C VAL A 59 12.68 1.44 -12.40
N VAL A 60 12.67 2.62 -12.99
CA VAL A 60 13.53 2.98 -14.13
C VAL A 60 14.38 4.20 -13.82
N THR A 61 15.43 4.41 -14.61
CA THR A 61 16.23 5.63 -14.52
C THR A 61 15.35 6.83 -14.86
N GLY A 62 15.34 7.81 -13.96
CA GLY A 62 14.51 9.01 -14.06
C GLY A 62 15.32 10.22 -14.53
N LEU A 63 14.74 11.40 -14.34
CA LEU A 63 15.43 12.66 -14.58
C LEU A 63 16.01 13.21 -13.26
N ILE A 64 17.19 13.80 -13.35
CA ILE A 64 17.82 14.53 -12.25
C ILE A 64 17.63 16.01 -12.53
N ALA A 65 17.00 16.72 -11.60
CA ALA A 65 16.66 18.12 -11.73
C ALA A 65 17.62 19.01 -10.94
N THR A 66 18.30 19.91 -11.65
CA THR A 66 19.19 20.93 -11.04
C THR A 66 18.56 22.30 -11.17
N ARG A 67 18.51 23.06 -10.08
CA ARG A 67 17.87 24.37 -10.04
C ARG A 67 18.84 25.51 -10.38
N THR A 68 18.41 26.40 -11.25
CA THR A 68 18.94 27.75 -11.44
C THR A 68 17.96 28.77 -10.87
N ALA A 69 18.43 29.66 -10.00
CA ALA A 69 17.60 30.75 -9.48
C ALA A 69 17.32 31.81 -10.54
N VAL A 70 16.10 32.35 -10.53
CA VAL A 70 15.67 33.49 -11.35
C VAL A 70 15.10 34.55 -10.42
N ASP A 71 15.56 35.79 -10.57
CA ASP A 71 15.07 36.94 -9.79
C ASP A 71 13.69 37.40 -10.30
N ALA A 72 12.66 36.59 -10.02
CA ALA A 72 11.26 36.83 -10.32
C ALA A 72 10.37 35.96 -9.44
N ALA A 73 9.08 36.29 -9.32
CA ALA A 73 8.12 35.44 -8.62
C ALA A 73 7.65 34.25 -9.49
N PHE A 74 7.51 34.47 -10.80
CA PHE A 74 6.96 33.48 -11.73
C PHE A 74 7.76 33.40 -13.01
N VAL A 75 7.99 32.19 -13.51
CA VAL A 75 8.55 31.93 -14.84
C VAL A 75 7.43 31.40 -15.76
N TRP A 76 6.79 32.30 -16.50
CA TRP A 76 5.51 32.04 -17.18
C TRP A 76 5.63 31.32 -18.52
N CYS A 77 6.63 31.67 -19.30
CA CYS A 77 6.75 31.18 -20.67
C CYS A 77 8.22 30.99 -21.05
N ALA A 78 8.45 30.15 -22.06
CA ALA A 78 9.79 29.87 -22.55
C ALA A 78 9.84 29.78 -24.07
N ALA A 79 10.97 30.14 -24.65
CA ALA A 79 11.27 29.92 -26.07
C ALA A 79 12.75 29.60 -26.25
N ALA A 80 13.08 28.68 -27.15
CA ALA A 80 14.47 28.39 -27.50
C ALA A 80 14.98 29.35 -28.58
N SER A 81 16.27 29.69 -28.52
CA SER A 81 16.99 30.31 -29.63
C SER A 81 16.96 29.40 -30.86
N ARG A 82 17.24 29.98 -32.04
CA ARG A 82 17.15 29.25 -33.32
C ARG A 82 18.11 28.08 -33.43
N ASP A 83 19.28 28.20 -32.83
CA ASP A 83 20.28 27.13 -32.72
C ASP A 83 19.99 26.15 -31.57
N GLY A 84 18.96 26.43 -30.75
CA GLY A 84 18.62 25.65 -29.57
C GLY A 84 19.63 25.75 -28.43
N ALA A 85 20.64 26.63 -28.52
CA ALA A 85 21.72 26.74 -27.52
C ALA A 85 21.31 27.55 -26.28
N THR A 86 20.30 28.40 -26.39
CA THR A 86 19.83 29.28 -25.32
C THR A 86 18.32 29.14 -25.15
N ALA A 87 17.87 29.06 -23.91
CA ALA A 87 16.47 29.16 -23.52
C ALA A 87 16.19 30.56 -22.98
N TYR A 88 15.15 31.21 -23.49
CA TYR A 88 14.64 32.47 -23.00
C TYR A 88 13.40 32.25 -22.16
N PHE A 89 13.29 32.97 -21.04
CA PHE A 89 12.21 32.83 -20.08
C PHE A 89 11.57 34.18 -19.79
N GLY A 90 10.27 34.28 -20.03
CA GLY A 90 9.45 35.44 -19.67
C GLY A 90 8.92 35.27 -18.26
N THR A 91 9.00 36.33 -17.45
CA THR A 91 8.69 36.26 -16.03
C THR A 91 7.52 37.16 -15.62
N GLY A 92 6.98 36.89 -14.44
CA GLY A 92 6.05 37.77 -13.74
C GLY A 92 6.73 38.48 -12.58
N ASP A 93 6.18 39.63 -12.20
CA ASP A 93 6.71 40.56 -11.19
C ASP A 93 7.91 41.35 -11.76
N GLU A 94 7.60 42.38 -12.57
CA GLU A 94 8.51 43.32 -13.29
C GLU A 94 8.90 42.96 -14.74
N GLY A 95 8.20 42.05 -15.42
CA GLY A 95 8.32 41.89 -16.88
C GLY A 95 9.73 41.57 -17.40
N LYS A 96 10.54 40.87 -16.59
CA LYS A 96 11.92 40.53 -16.92
C LYS A 96 11.97 39.36 -17.91
N ILE A 97 13.01 39.35 -18.74
CA ILE A 97 13.34 38.22 -19.61
C ILE A 97 14.75 37.74 -19.27
N PHE A 98 14.89 36.44 -19.02
CA PHE A 98 16.16 35.79 -18.71
C PHE A 98 16.59 34.83 -19.82
N ALA A 99 17.90 34.69 -20.00
CA ALA A 99 18.52 33.72 -20.89
C ALA A 99 19.33 32.70 -20.08
N ILE A 100 19.17 31.42 -20.41
CA ILE A 100 19.87 30.30 -19.77
C ILE A 100 20.39 29.36 -20.87
N PRO A 101 21.66 28.91 -20.84
CA PRO A 101 22.14 27.90 -21.77
C PRO A 101 21.34 26.60 -21.68
N THR A 102 21.01 25.99 -22.81
CA THR A 102 20.30 24.70 -22.83
C THR A 102 21.23 23.52 -22.53
N ALA A 103 22.51 23.64 -22.91
CA ALA A 103 23.55 22.69 -22.56
C ALA A 103 23.91 22.80 -21.07
N ALA A 104 24.21 21.65 -20.43
CA ALA A 104 24.76 21.65 -19.09
C ALA A 104 26.15 22.30 -19.08
N THR A 105 26.40 23.24 -18.19
CA THR A 105 27.73 23.81 -17.99
C THR A 105 28.61 22.76 -17.30
N ALA A 106 29.67 22.30 -17.96
CA ALA A 106 30.61 21.35 -17.36
C ALA A 106 31.26 21.96 -16.11
N GLY A 107 31.25 21.23 -14.98
CA GLY A 107 31.80 21.70 -13.70
C GLY A 107 30.81 22.40 -12.75
N ALA A 108 29.52 22.43 -13.08
CA ALA A 108 28.47 22.96 -12.22
C ALA A 108 28.09 22.01 -11.07
N THR A 109 29.05 21.68 -10.19
CA THR A 109 28.80 20.90 -8.95
C THR A 109 28.62 21.78 -7.71
N ALA A 110 28.75 23.10 -7.84
CA ALA A 110 28.41 24.07 -6.80
C ALA A 110 27.02 24.69 -7.07
N PRO A 111 26.16 24.87 -6.04
CA PRO A 111 24.91 25.62 -6.17
C PRO A 111 25.20 27.01 -6.76
N GLY A 112 24.61 27.35 -7.91
CA GLY A 112 24.71 28.68 -8.53
C GLY A 112 25.59 28.83 -9.78
N THR A 113 26.05 27.75 -10.40
CA THR A 113 26.99 27.80 -11.55
C THR A 113 26.32 27.84 -12.94
N GLY A 114 24.99 27.77 -13.02
CA GLY A 114 24.22 28.12 -14.22
C GLY A 114 23.42 29.40 -13.97
N VAL A 115 24.06 30.57 -14.02
CA VAL A 115 23.41 31.85 -13.68
C VAL A 115 22.41 32.23 -14.77
N ALA A 116 21.17 32.50 -14.40
CA ALA A 116 20.20 33.09 -15.31
C ALA A 116 20.59 34.53 -15.65
N HIS A 117 20.85 34.82 -16.92
CA HIS A 117 21.26 36.14 -17.36
C HIS A 117 20.03 36.97 -17.75
N ARG A 118 19.73 38.04 -17.02
CA ARG A 118 18.67 38.97 -17.40
C ARG A 118 19.07 39.72 -18.67
N ILE A 119 18.32 39.54 -19.76
CA ILE A 119 18.58 40.21 -21.05
C ILE A 119 17.74 41.46 -21.25
N ALA A 120 16.55 41.55 -20.64
CA ALA A 120 15.68 42.72 -20.75
C ALA A 120 14.73 42.84 -19.56
N THR A 121 14.23 44.06 -19.34
CA THR A 121 13.10 44.36 -18.46
C THR A 121 12.11 45.16 -19.29
N LEU A 122 10.90 44.64 -19.48
CA LEU A 122 9.85 45.33 -20.22
C LEU A 122 9.10 46.24 -19.27
N ASP A 123 8.62 47.37 -19.77
CA ASP A 123 7.68 48.23 -19.05
C ASP A 123 6.30 47.54 -18.98
N ALA A 124 6.19 46.43 -18.27
CA ALA A 124 4.97 45.67 -18.05
C ALA A 124 5.18 44.74 -16.85
N PRO A 125 4.14 44.36 -16.10
CA PRO A 125 4.34 43.50 -14.95
C PRO A 125 4.67 42.06 -15.35
N TRP A 126 4.04 41.51 -16.41
CA TRP A 126 4.23 40.11 -16.82
C TRP A 126 4.59 39.96 -18.30
N VAL A 127 5.52 39.04 -18.58
CA VAL A 127 5.80 38.50 -19.93
C VAL A 127 5.23 37.08 -20.00
N THR A 128 4.11 36.94 -20.71
CA THR A 128 3.29 35.72 -20.72
C THR A 128 3.42 34.91 -22.00
N ALA A 129 4.02 35.47 -23.06
CA ALA A 129 4.29 34.76 -24.29
C ALA A 129 5.62 35.19 -24.92
N LEU A 130 6.35 34.25 -25.50
CA LEU A 130 7.58 34.50 -26.24
C LEU A 130 7.58 33.75 -27.58
N ALA A 131 8.09 34.40 -28.61
CA ALA A 131 8.45 33.79 -29.88
C ALA A 131 9.81 34.33 -30.34
N VAL A 132 10.53 33.57 -31.17
CA VAL A 132 11.83 34.00 -31.71
C VAL A 132 11.69 34.19 -33.21
N ARG A 133 12.14 35.32 -33.76
CA ARG A 133 12.16 35.60 -35.21
C ARG A 133 13.33 34.89 -35.89
N THR A 134 13.32 34.85 -37.23
CA THR A 134 14.39 34.20 -38.03
C THR A 134 15.73 34.90 -37.88
N ASP A 135 15.73 36.20 -37.57
CA ASP A 135 16.91 37.01 -37.26
C ASP A 135 17.39 36.90 -35.80
N GLY A 136 16.68 36.13 -34.96
CA GLY A 136 17.02 35.92 -33.54
C GLY A 136 16.41 36.94 -32.58
N VAL A 137 15.71 37.98 -33.07
CA VAL A 137 14.99 38.93 -32.22
C VAL A 137 13.81 38.24 -31.55
N LEU A 138 13.61 38.47 -30.24
CA LEU A 138 12.46 37.96 -29.51
C LEU A 138 11.23 38.84 -29.74
N VAL A 139 10.07 38.21 -29.84
CA VAL A 139 8.76 38.85 -29.79
C VAL A 139 8.13 38.47 -28.47
N ALA A 140 7.83 39.46 -27.63
CA ALA A 140 7.37 39.26 -26.26
C ALA A 140 5.98 39.85 -26.05
N GLY A 141 5.06 39.01 -25.58
CA GLY A 141 3.70 39.39 -25.23
C GLY A 141 3.60 39.75 -23.76
N THR A 142 2.93 40.86 -23.48
CA THR A 142 2.79 41.37 -22.10
C THR A 142 1.36 41.42 -21.64
N THR A 143 1.22 41.28 -20.32
CA THR A 143 -0.06 41.32 -19.61
C THR A 143 0.10 42.18 -18.35
N PRO A 144 -0.83 43.11 -18.07
CA PRO A 144 -1.93 43.60 -18.91
C PRO A 144 -1.45 44.64 -19.95
N GLY A 145 -2.38 45.14 -20.77
CA GLY A 145 -2.18 46.23 -21.74
C GLY A 145 -1.96 45.78 -23.19
N GLY A 146 -2.04 44.48 -23.47
CA GLY A 146 -2.08 43.94 -24.84
C GLY A 146 -0.89 44.33 -25.73
N ARG A 147 0.27 44.65 -25.13
CA ARG A 147 1.46 45.11 -25.87
C ARG A 147 2.33 43.93 -26.30
N VAL A 148 2.86 44.06 -27.51
CA VAL A 148 3.84 43.16 -28.09
C VAL A 148 5.14 43.94 -28.28
N PHE A 149 6.25 43.41 -27.75
CA PHE A 149 7.58 44.02 -27.83
C PHE A 149 8.49 43.21 -28.74
N THR A 150 9.44 43.88 -29.40
CA THR A 150 10.66 43.26 -29.88
C THR A 150 11.77 43.43 -28.85
N VAL A 151 12.55 42.38 -28.63
CA VAL A 151 13.73 42.40 -27.74
C VAL A 151 14.91 41.79 -28.48
N ASP A 152 15.98 42.57 -28.65
CA ASP A 152 17.25 42.02 -29.13
C ASP A 152 17.96 41.33 -27.97
N PRO A 153 18.13 39.99 -28.01
CA PRO A 153 18.74 39.26 -26.90
C PRO A 153 20.24 39.55 -26.71
N LYS A 154 20.91 40.18 -27.69
CA LYS A 154 22.34 40.52 -27.61
C LYS A 154 22.57 41.86 -26.91
N SER A 155 21.83 42.89 -27.32
CA SER A 155 21.97 44.25 -26.77
C SER A 155 21.03 44.54 -25.60
N GLY A 156 19.96 43.76 -25.45
CA GLY A 156 18.87 44.03 -24.52
C GLY A 156 17.95 45.18 -24.98
N ALA A 157 18.13 45.69 -26.19
CA ALA A 157 17.29 46.76 -26.73
C ALA A 157 15.84 46.29 -26.89
N THR A 158 14.90 47.10 -26.41
CA THR A 158 13.46 46.80 -26.45
C THR A 158 12.70 47.88 -27.23
N ARG A 159 11.64 47.47 -27.93
CA ARG A 159 10.73 48.38 -28.63
C ARG A 159 9.32 47.82 -28.61
N VAL A 160 8.31 48.66 -28.38
CA VAL A 160 6.91 48.28 -28.62
C VAL A 160 6.72 48.08 -30.12
N LEU A 161 6.43 46.85 -30.53
CA LEU A 161 6.16 46.49 -31.92
C LEU A 161 4.73 46.90 -32.31
N THR A 162 3.77 46.57 -31.46
CA THR A 162 2.35 46.90 -31.66
C THR A 162 1.58 46.82 -30.34
N THR A 163 0.38 47.40 -30.31
CA THR A 163 -0.58 47.29 -29.20
C THR A 163 -1.91 46.78 -29.74
N LEU A 164 -2.37 45.63 -29.23
CA LEU A 164 -3.55 44.93 -29.76
C LEU A 164 -4.86 45.26 -29.02
N GLY A 165 -4.78 46.11 -28.00
CA GLY A 165 -5.90 46.56 -27.17
C GLY A 165 -5.52 46.64 -25.69
N PRO A 166 -6.45 47.03 -24.79
CA PRO A 166 -6.17 47.17 -23.36
C PRO A 166 -6.05 45.83 -22.60
N GLY A 167 -6.35 44.71 -23.26
CA GLY A 167 -6.45 43.38 -22.65
C GLY A 167 -5.12 42.68 -22.40
N HIS A 168 -5.06 41.40 -22.68
CA HIS A 168 -3.94 40.50 -22.36
C HIS A 168 -3.34 39.90 -23.64
N VAL A 169 -2.05 39.57 -23.61
CA VAL A 169 -1.43 38.67 -24.60
C VAL A 169 -1.06 37.37 -23.91
N TRP A 170 -1.74 36.28 -24.22
CA TRP A 170 -1.55 35.01 -23.52
C TRP A 170 -0.61 34.05 -24.22
N THR A 171 -0.59 34.05 -25.55
CA THR A 171 0.10 33.03 -26.33
C THR A 171 0.52 33.56 -27.70
N MET A 172 1.55 32.95 -28.27
CA MET A 172 2.07 33.31 -29.58
C MET A 172 2.48 32.08 -30.39
N ALA A 173 2.31 32.14 -31.71
CA ALA A 173 2.82 31.16 -32.64
C ALA A 173 3.51 31.86 -33.83
N ARG A 174 4.75 31.48 -34.13
CA ARG A 174 5.53 32.07 -35.23
C ARG A 174 5.31 31.31 -36.54
N ASP A 175 5.14 32.05 -37.63
CA ASP A 175 5.23 31.56 -39.00
C ASP A 175 6.41 32.23 -39.71
N ASP A 176 7.50 31.49 -39.85
CA ASP A 176 8.72 31.99 -40.47
C ASP A 176 8.59 32.16 -41.97
N LYS A 177 7.77 31.34 -42.63
CA LYS A 177 7.56 31.43 -44.08
C LYS A 177 6.81 32.70 -44.43
N ALA A 178 5.84 33.09 -43.59
CA ALA A 178 5.06 34.31 -43.77
C ALA A 178 5.68 35.54 -43.09
N ALA A 179 6.73 35.37 -42.27
CA ALA A 179 7.26 36.40 -41.38
C ALA A 179 6.19 37.03 -40.47
N LEU A 180 5.26 36.20 -39.97
CA LEU A 180 4.15 36.61 -39.11
C LEU A 180 4.27 35.96 -37.74
N THR A 181 3.92 36.71 -36.70
CA THR A 181 3.64 36.18 -35.36
C THR A 181 2.15 36.28 -35.10
N TYR A 182 1.51 35.13 -34.90
CA TYR A 182 0.13 35.06 -34.46
C TYR A 182 0.06 35.25 -32.95
N VAL A 183 -0.86 36.08 -32.48
CA VAL A 183 -0.97 36.49 -31.08
C VAL A 183 -2.39 36.21 -30.58
N GLY A 184 -2.50 35.37 -29.56
CA GLY A 184 -3.73 35.07 -28.85
C GLY A 184 -3.92 36.04 -27.69
N THR A 185 -5.08 36.67 -27.63
CA THR A 185 -5.37 37.76 -26.69
C THR A 185 -6.48 37.39 -25.70
N GLY A 186 -6.63 38.21 -24.67
CA GLY A 186 -7.66 38.05 -23.65
C GLY A 186 -8.32 39.36 -23.27
N ALA A 187 -9.60 39.29 -22.88
CA ALA A 187 -10.46 40.44 -22.59
C ALA A 187 -10.46 41.47 -23.74
N PRO A 188 -10.88 41.11 -24.97
CA PRO A 188 -11.54 39.85 -25.39
C PRO A 188 -10.61 38.82 -26.07
N GLY A 189 -11.13 37.59 -26.27
CA GLY A 189 -10.44 36.47 -26.91
C GLY A 189 -10.36 36.61 -28.42
N LYS A 190 -9.20 37.04 -28.93
CA LYS A 190 -8.97 37.25 -30.37
C LYS A 190 -7.61 36.74 -30.82
N ILE A 191 -7.49 36.46 -32.11
CA ILE A 191 -6.21 36.15 -32.75
C ILE A 191 -5.85 37.27 -33.73
N PHE A 192 -4.64 37.79 -33.60
CA PHE A 192 -4.05 38.76 -34.51
C PHE A 192 -2.86 38.15 -35.24
N ALA A 193 -2.70 38.46 -36.52
CA ALA A 193 -1.44 38.28 -37.24
C ALA A 193 -0.66 39.59 -37.17
N VAL A 194 0.57 39.54 -36.68
CA VAL A 194 1.48 40.69 -36.53
C VAL A 194 2.72 40.44 -37.36
N ASP A 195 3.04 41.34 -38.29
CA ASP A 195 4.28 41.26 -39.05
C ASP A 195 5.48 41.82 -38.28
N ASP A 196 6.68 41.60 -38.81
CA ASP A 196 7.93 42.03 -38.20
C ASP A 196 8.10 43.57 -38.16
N GLN A 197 7.27 44.32 -38.87
CA GLN A 197 7.25 45.79 -38.85
C GLN A 197 6.28 46.34 -37.81
N GLY A 198 5.36 45.51 -37.32
CA GLY A 198 4.37 45.82 -36.30
C GLY A 198 2.96 46.10 -36.84
N LYS A 199 2.74 45.90 -38.14
CA LYS A 199 1.41 45.95 -38.71
C LYS A 199 0.64 44.72 -38.24
N SER A 200 -0.49 44.96 -37.60
CA SER A 200 -1.35 43.93 -37.07
C SER A 200 -2.68 43.87 -37.83
N ARG A 201 -3.23 42.66 -37.97
CA ARG A 201 -4.56 42.40 -38.51
C ARG A 201 -5.25 41.35 -37.66
N GLN A 202 -6.46 41.64 -37.19
CA GLN A 202 -7.31 40.63 -36.56
C GLN A 202 -7.65 39.56 -37.60
N ILE A 203 -7.36 38.31 -37.30
CA ILE A 203 -7.73 37.18 -38.17
C ILE A 203 -8.98 36.47 -37.68
N TRP A 204 -9.21 36.43 -36.37
CA TRP A 204 -10.36 35.73 -35.80
C TRP A 204 -10.77 36.33 -34.45
N ASP A 205 -12.07 36.27 -34.16
CA ASP A 205 -12.70 36.64 -32.89
C ASP A 205 -13.37 35.38 -32.35
N ALA A 206 -12.89 34.89 -31.21
CA ALA A 206 -13.36 33.64 -30.63
C ALA A 206 -14.80 33.76 -30.09
N ARG A 207 -15.29 34.99 -29.87
CA ARG A 207 -16.50 35.28 -29.09
C ARG A 207 -16.44 34.73 -27.66
N ASP A 208 -15.23 34.42 -27.21
CA ASP A 208 -14.90 33.98 -25.86
C ASP A 208 -14.01 35.04 -25.17
N LYS A 209 -13.85 34.98 -23.85
CA LYS A 209 -13.06 35.98 -23.11
C LYS A 209 -11.57 35.87 -23.41
N HIS A 210 -11.05 34.67 -23.64
CA HIS A 210 -9.62 34.45 -23.82
C HIS A 210 -9.29 33.42 -24.89
N VAL A 211 -8.22 33.67 -25.65
CA VAL A 211 -7.49 32.66 -26.41
C VAL A 211 -6.15 32.45 -25.71
N VAL A 212 -5.99 31.32 -25.01
CA VAL A 212 -4.85 31.07 -24.10
C VAL A 212 -3.83 30.08 -24.64
N ALA A 213 -4.19 29.30 -25.67
CA ALA A 213 -3.30 28.38 -26.34
C ALA A 213 -3.30 28.61 -27.86
N LEU A 214 -2.13 28.68 -28.47
CA LEU A 214 -1.95 28.72 -29.92
C LEU A 214 -0.82 27.78 -30.33
N MET A 215 -1.08 27.00 -31.38
CA MET A 215 -0.06 26.18 -32.05
C MET A 215 -0.27 26.26 -33.55
N ARG A 216 0.80 26.43 -34.33
CA ARG A 216 0.73 26.32 -35.79
C ARG A 216 0.84 24.85 -36.19
N ASP A 217 -0.10 24.35 -36.97
CA ASP A 217 -0.08 22.99 -37.48
C ASP A 217 0.74 22.87 -38.78
N ALA A 218 1.02 21.64 -39.19
CA ALA A 218 1.86 21.35 -40.36
C ALA A 218 1.26 21.89 -41.68
N ASP A 219 -0.07 21.94 -41.77
CA ASP A 219 -0.81 22.49 -42.91
C ASP A 219 -0.85 24.02 -42.95
N GLY A 220 -0.29 24.69 -41.94
CA GLY A 220 -0.26 26.14 -41.80
C GLY A 220 -1.50 26.75 -41.15
N THR A 221 -2.48 25.96 -40.73
CA THR A 221 -3.57 26.42 -39.87
C THR A 221 -3.10 26.61 -38.42
N LEU A 222 -3.90 27.33 -37.65
CA LEU A 222 -3.69 27.50 -36.21
C LEU A 222 -4.65 26.61 -35.45
N LEU A 223 -4.15 25.92 -34.45
CA LEU A 223 -4.97 25.34 -33.39
C LEU A 223 -5.05 26.35 -32.25
N ALA A 224 -6.28 26.67 -31.83
CA ALA A 224 -6.55 27.68 -30.82
C ALA A 224 -7.40 27.11 -29.69
N GLY A 225 -6.91 27.25 -28.46
CA GLY A 225 -7.62 26.89 -27.25
C GLY A 225 -8.20 28.13 -26.57
N THR A 226 -9.50 28.08 -26.23
CA THR A 226 -10.18 29.17 -25.52
C THR A 226 -10.28 28.91 -24.02
N ALA A 227 -10.61 29.96 -23.26
CA ALA A 227 -10.90 29.87 -21.84
C ALA A 227 -12.20 30.60 -21.51
N GLU A 228 -12.94 30.04 -20.55
CA GLU A 228 -14.37 30.09 -20.19
C GLU A 228 -15.20 28.95 -20.80
N GLU A 229 -15.12 28.72 -22.11
CA GLU A 229 -15.89 27.64 -22.77
C GLU A 229 -15.05 26.40 -23.12
N ALA A 230 -13.73 26.43 -22.94
CA ALA A 230 -12.83 25.32 -23.20
C ALA A 230 -12.95 24.67 -24.59
N ILE A 231 -13.05 25.47 -25.66
CA ILE A 231 -13.21 24.92 -27.01
C ILE A 231 -11.87 24.93 -27.76
N LEU A 232 -11.57 23.82 -28.44
CA LEU A 232 -10.45 23.72 -29.38
C LEU A 232 -10.94 24.03 -30.79
N TYR A 233 -10.32 25.01 -31.44
CA TYR A 233 -10.62 25.42 -32.81
C TYR A 233 -9.46 25.19 -33.76
N ARG A 234 -9.78 24.91 -35.02
CA ARG A 234 -8.89 25.07 -36.17
C ARG A 234 -9.21 26.40 -36.85
N VAL A 235 -8.23 27.30 -36.89
CA VAL A 235 -8.38 28.65 -37.46
C VAL A 235 -7.46 28.79 -38.67
N ARG A 236 -8.04 29.13 -39.83
CA ARG A 236 -7.31 29.39 -41.07
C ARG A 236 -6.82 30.83 -41.11
N SER A 237 -5.77 31.08 -41.91
CA SER A 237 -5.20 32.43 -42.09
C SER A 237 -6.14 33.44 -42.75
N ASP A 238 -7.20 32.95 -43.43
CA ASP A 238 -8.28 33.75 -44.00
C ASP A 238 -9.38 34.13 -42.97
N GLY A 239 -9.27 33.63 -41.74
CA GLY A 239 -10.19 33.92 -40.63
C GLY A 239 -11.35 32.93 -40.48
N ARG A 240 -11.48 31.93 -41.36
CA ARG A 240 -12.44 30.84 -41.14
C ARG A 240 -11.97 29.96 -40.00
N ALA A 241 -12.87 29.67 -39.06
CA ALA A 241 -12.61 28.79 -37.93
C ALA A 241 -13.64 27.65 -37.87
N GLU A 242 -13.19 26.50 -37.39
CA GLU A 242 -13.99 25.29 -37.19
C GLU A 242 -13.70 24.77 -35.78
N ALA A 243 -14.74 24.48 -34.99
CA ALA A 243 -14.57 23.81 -33.71
C ALA A 243 -14.16 22.35 -33.96
N ILE A 244 -13.05 21.93 -33.38
CA ILE A 244 -12.60 20.54 -33.39
C ILE A 244 -13.30 19.78 -32.27
N HIS A 245 -13.30 20.35 -31.07
CA HIS A 245 -13.91 19.73 -29.90
C HIS A 245 -14.30 20.76 -28.84
N ASP A 246 -15.41 20.50 -28.18
CA ASP A 246 -15.96 21.24 -27.05
C ASP A 246 -15.76 20.35 -25.80
N PHE A 247 -14.90 20.78 -24.88
CA PHE A 247 -14.57 20.01 -23.68
C PHE A 247 -15.50 20.45 -22.54
N GLU A 248 -16.00 19.50 -21.75
CA GLU A 248 -16.71 19.79 -20.50
C GLU A 248 -15.74 20.30 -19.42
N ALA A 249 -15.20 21.50 -19.61
CA ALA A 249 -14.18 22.14 -18.79
C ALA A 249 -14.29 23.68 -18.93
N GLU A 250 -13.33 24.43 -18.38
CA GLU A 250 -13.30 25.90 -18.51
C GLU A 250 -12.14 26.41 -19.37
N GLU A 251 -11.13 25.61 -19.67
CA GLU A 251 -9.96 26.11 -20.38
C GLU A 251 -9.24 25.04 -21.20
N VAL A 252 -8.87 25.35 -22.43
CA VAL A 252 -7.86 24.62 -23.22
C VAL A 252 -6.51 25.31 -23.08
N ARG A 253 -5.68 24.83 -22.15
CA ARG A 253 -4.46 25.53 -21.70
C ARG A 253 -3.26 25.35 -22.62
N ALA A 254 -3.05 24.15 -23.16
CA ALA A 254 -1.86 23.85 -23.94
C ALA A 254 -2.14 22.80 -25.02
N ILE A 255 -1.45 22.95 -26.15
CA ILE A 255 -1.63 22.12 -27.34
C ILE A 255 -0.24 21.75 -27.85
N VAL A 256 0.02 20.45 -28.04
CA VAL A 256 1.27 19.95 -28.66
C VAL A 256 0.98 18.81 -29.62
N ARG A 257 1.75 18.73 -30.71
CA ARG A 257 1.69 17.62 -31.66
C ARG A 257 2.85 16.65 -31.42
N ALA A 258 2.54 15.43 -31.01
CA ALA A 258 3.47 14.32 -30.89
C ALA A 258 3.27 13.35 -32.07
N PRO A 259 4.22 12.42 -32.34
CA PRO A 259 4.06 11.42 -33.40
C PRO A 259 2.80 10.55 -33.25
N SER A 260 2.36 10.33 -32.01
CA SER A 260 1.19 9.51 -31.68
C SER A 260 -0.15 10.25 -31.76
N GLY A 261 -0.15 11.57 -31.98
CA GLY A 261 -1.37 12.37 -32.08
C GLY A 261 -1.22 13.81 -31.60
N LEU A 262 -2.32 14.54 -31.63
CA LEU A 262 -2.43 15.87 -31.05
C LEU A 262 -2.83 15.76 -29.57
N PHE A 263 -2.10 16.40 -28.67
CA PHE A 263 -2.37 16.38 -27.24
C PHE A 263 -2.84 17.75 -26.77
N VAL A 264 -3.89 17.75 -25.95
CA VAL A 264 -4.60 18.95 -25.51
C VAL A 264 -4.76 18.86 -23.99
N ALA A 265 -4.18 19.82 -23.27
CA ALA A 265 -4.38 19.96 -21.83
C ALA A 265 -5.58 20.86 -21.57
N VAL A 266 -6.50 20.38 -20.75
CA VAL A 266 -7.70 21.12 -20.36
C VAL A 266 -7.83 21.22 -18.85
N ASN A 267 -8.38 22.33 -18.37
CA ASN A 267 -8.59 22.62 -16.96
C ASN A 267 -10.05 22.97 -16.69
N ASP A 268 -10.60 22.42 -15.62
CA ASP A 268 -11.93 22.69 -15.09
C ASP A 268 -11.76 23.29 -13.69
N PHE A 269 -12.06 24.60 -13.54
CA PHE A 269 -11.98 25.28 -12.26
C PHE A 269 -13.39 25.44 -11.67
N GLU A 270 -13.59 25.15 -10.38
CA GLU A 270 -14.94 25.31 -9.77
C GLU A 270 -15.45 26.75 -9.90
N LYS A 271 -16.51 27.04 -10.67
CA LYS A 271 -17.14 28.38 -10.74
C LYS A 271 -17.41 28.93 -9.34
N PRO A 272 -17.09 30.20 -9.04
CA PRO A 272 -17.43 30.77 -7.73
C PRO A 272 -18.94 30.71 -7.59
N SER A 273 -19.43 30.04 -6.55
CA SER A 273 -20.86 29.96 -6.29
C SER A 273 -21.39 31.37 -6.05
N THR A 274 -22.19 31.90 -6.97
CA THR A 274 -22.88 33.20 -6.80
C THR A 274 -24.10 33.12 -5.87
N PHE A 275 -24.34 31.96 -5.24
CA PHE A 275 -25.33 31.80 -4.18
C PHE A 275 -24.62 31.61 -2.84
N ALA A 276 -24.31 32.73 -2.18
CA ALA A 276 -24.31 32.72 -0.73
C ALA A 276 -25.78 32.50 -0.31
N ALA A 277 -26.10 31.36 0.30
CA ALA A 277 -27.35 31.23 1.03
C ALA A 277 -27.43 32.40 2.02
N ALA A 278 -28.57 33.09 2.05
CA ALA A 278 -28.79 34.22 2.94
C ALA A 278 -28.46 33.79 4.39
N PRO A 279 -27.65 34.56 5.13
CA PRO A 279 -27.33 34.20 6.51
C PRO A 279 -28.60 34.31 7.36
N GLY A 280 -28.96 33.20 8.01
CA GLY A 280 -29.87 33.23 9.16
C GLY A 280 -29.30 34.12 10.28
N PRO A 281 -30.15 34.65 11.17
CA PRO A 281 -29.73 35.67 12.13
C PRO A 281 -28.80 35.05 13.19
N THR A 282 -27.57 35.54 13.25
CA THR A 282 -26.63 35.26 14.35
C THR A 282 -26.27 36.57 15.05
N PRO A 283 -26.21 36.61 16.40
CA PRO A 283 -26.02 37.85 17.16
C PRO A 283 -24.64 38.46 16.97
N ALA A 284 -24.56 39.79 17.04
CA ALA A 284 -23.34 40.56 16.89
C ALA A 284 -22.31 40.32 18.01
N LYS A 285 -21.01 40.34 17.65
CA LYS A 285 -19.95 41.11 18.33
C LYS A 285 -18.59 40.98 17.63
N GLY A 286 -17.90 42.11 17.46
CA GLY A 286 -16.44 42.17 17.29
C GLY A 286 -15.96 42.99 16.09
N THR A 287 -15.90 44.32 16.24
CA THR A 287 -15.29 45.24 15.27
C THR A 287 -13.81 44.89 15.04
N LYS A 288 -13.44 44.50 13.81
CA LYS A 288 -12.04 44.45 13.38
C LYS A 288 -11.80 45.57 12.37
N ILE A 289 -10.88 46.44 12.73
CA ILE A 289 -10.47 47.65 12.01
C ILE A 289 -9.92 47.26 10.63
N VAL A 290 -10.50 47.84 9.58
CA VAL A 290 -9.96 47.80 8.22
C VAL A 290 -8.90 48.89 8.10
N LEU A 291 -7.65 48.50 7.89
CA LEU A 291 -6.62 49.39 7.34
C LEU A 291 -6.52 49.10 5.85
N GLY A 292 -7.08 50.01 5.06
CA GLY A 292 -6.98 49.98 3.60
C GLY A 292 -5.63 50.51 3.14
N THR A 293 -4.89 49.68 2.42
CA THR A 293 -3.84 50.10 1.47
C THR A 293 -4.10 49.34 0.18
N GLY A 294 -4.30 50.07 -0.92
CA GLY A 294 -4.87 49.61 -2.18
C GLY A 294 -4.39 48.24 -2.66
N GLY A 295 -5.33 47.32 -2.81
CA GLY A 295 -5.09 46.05 -3.51
C GLY A 295 -4.93 46.28 -5.02
N PRO A 296 -4.15 45.44 -5.72
CA PRO A 296 -4.11 45.44 -7.18
C PRO A 296 -5.50 45.15 -7.76
N PRO A 297 -5.82 45.65 -8.98
CA PRO A 297 -7.15 45.58 -9.56
C PRO A 297 -7.67 44.14 -9.67
N ALA A 298 -8.96 43.97 -9.37
CA ALA A 298 -9.68 42.72 -9.49
C ALA A 298 -9.90 42.34 -10.96
N SER A 299 -9.86 41.02 -11.22
CA SER A 299 -10.23 40.31 -12.45
C SER A 299 -9.25 40.37 -13.63
N ALA A 300 -8.19 39.55 -13.54
CA ALA A 300 -7.55 38.90 -14.69
C ALA A 300 -7.44 37.41 -14.34
N GLY A 301 -7.79 36.52 -15.28
CA GLY A 301 -7.84 35.05 -15.10
C GLY A 301 -6.81 34.52 -14.11
N THR A 302 -7.26 34.31 -12.88
CA THR A 302 -6.38 33.96 -11.76
C THR A 302 -6.14 32.47 -11.84
N LEU A 303 -4.92 32.06 -12.25
CA LEU A 303 -4.47 30.73 -11.90
C LEU A 303 -4.47 30.62 -10.36
N PRO A 304 -5.08 29.58 -9.78
CA PRO A 304 -5.20 29.49 -8.33
C PRO A 304 -3.83 29.46 -7.64
N ARG A 305 -3.68 30.24 -6.55
CA ARG A 305 -2.54 30.09 -5.63
C ARG A 305 -2.61 28.72 -4.93
N PRO A 306 -1.50 28.17 -4.42
CA PRO A 306 -1.55 26.98 -3.58
C PRO A 306 -2.56 27.15 -2.43
N GLY A 307 -3.55 26.27 -2.36
CA GLY A 307 -4.67 26.34 -1.40
C GLY A 307 -5.93 27.06 -1.89
N GLY A 308 -6.00 27.49 -3.15
CA GLY A 308 -7.20 28.06 -3.77
C GLY A 308 -7.78 27.15 -4.86
N ARG A 309 -9.12 27.04 -4.87
CA ARG A 309 -10.02 26.39 -5.86
C ARG A 309 -9.72 24.92 -6.15
N LYS A 310 -10.68 24.02 -5.90
CA LYS A 310 -10.58 22.67 -6.47
C LYS A 310 -10.62 22.83 -7.99
N ALA A 311 -9.59 22.28 -8.63
CA ALA A 311 -9.50 22.22 -10.06
C ALA A 311 -9.34 20.76 -10.45
N LYS A 312 -9.90 20.39 -11.58
CA LYS A 312 -9.60 19.13 -12.25
C LYS A 312 -8.90 19.47 -13.56
N ALA A 313 -8.03 18.58 -14.00
CA ALA A 313 -7.41 18.73 -15.30
C ALA A 313 -7.30 17.40 -16.01
N ALA A 314 -7.22 17.45 -17.33
CA ALA A 314 -7.07 16.27 -18.15
C ALA A 314 -6.18 16.56 -19.35
N VAL A 315 -5.56 15.52 -19.88
CA VAL A 315 -4.94 15.56 -21.20
C VAL A 315 -5.71 14.62 -22.10
N TYR A 316 -6.13 15.15 -23.25
CA TYR A 316 -6.78 14.40 -24.31
C TYR A 316 -5.80 14.21 -25.47
N ARG A 317 -5.85 13.02 -26.09
CA ARG A 317 -5.19 12.71 -27.35
C ARG A 317 -6.25 12.67 -28.46
N ILE A 318 -6.01 13.43 -29.51
CA ILE A 318 -6.80 13.44 -30.75
C ILE A 318 -5.96 12.75 -31.83
N GLU A 319 -6.43 11.58 -32.28
CA GLU A 319 -5.82 10.79 -33.34
C GLU A 319 -6.07 11.39 -34.73
N SER A 320 -5.33 10.92 -35.75
CA SER A 320 -5.45 11.41 -37.13
C SER A 320 -6.80 11.12 -37.78
N ASP A 321 -7.53 10.11 -37.29
CA ASP A 321 -8.90 9.78 -37.72
C ASP A 321 -9.97 10.60 -36.99
N GLY A 322 -9.56 11.51 -36.10
CA GLY A 322 -10.45 12.35 -35.30
C GLY A 322 -10.94 11.71 -34.01
N ARG A 323 -10.53 10.48 -33.67
CA ARG A 323 -10.86 9.87 -32.37
C ARG A 323 -10.23 10.68 -31.24
N ILE A 324 -11.03 10.98 -30.21
CA ILE A 324 -10.61 11.71 -29.03
C ILE A 324 -10.64 10.76 -27.84
N GLU A 325 -9.55 10.70 -27.08
CA GLU A 325 -9.41 9.86 -25.91
C GLU A 325 -8.78 10.66 -24.77
N GLN A 326 -9.34 10.56 -23.56
CA GLN A 326 -8.68 11.07 -22.36
C GLN A 326 -7.56 10.11 -21.94
N VAL A 327 -6.31 10.61 -21.90
CA VAL A 327 -5.12 9.79 -21.61
C VAL A 327 -4.51 10.08 -20.24
N PHE A 328 -4.91 11.17 -19.60
CA PHE A 328 -4.43 11.56 -18.27
C PHE A 328 -5.47 12.43 -17.56
N ALA A 329 -5.50 12.37 -16.23
CA ALA A 329 -6.33 13.22 -15.40
C ALA A 329 -5.66 13.55 -14.07
N LEU A 330 -5.95 14.74 -13.55
CA LEU A 330 -5.69 15.18 -12.19
C LEU A 330 -7.04 15.44 -11.52
N SER A 331 -7.28 14.74 -10.41
CA SER A 331 -8.49 14.92 -9.60
C SER A 331 -8.46 16.17 -8.73
N ASP A 332 -7.27 16.70 -8.47
CA ASP A 332 -7.01 17.92 -7.72
C ASP A 332 -5.79 18.63 -8.33
N GLY A 333 -6.02 19.77 -8.96
CA GLY A 333 -4.98 20.57 -9.60
C GLY A 333 -5.31 21.01 -11.03
N TYR A 334 -4.38 21.75 -11.62
CA TYR A 334 -4.48 22.22 -13.00
C TYR A 334 -3.17 22.03 -13.76
N LEU A 335 -3.25 21.87 -15.07
CA LEU A 335 -2.11 21.80 -15.98
C LEU A 335 -1.75 23.19 -16.48
N THR A 336 -0.47 23.44 -16.72
CA THR A 336 0.05 24.76 -17.14
C THR A 336 0.71 24.73 -18.50
N ALA A 337 1.41 23.64 -18.83
CA ALA A 337 2.15 23.49 -20.07
C ALA A 337 2.25 22.03 -20.51
N LEU A 338 2.38 21.83 -21.82
CA LEU A 338 2.74 20.57 -22.44
C LEU A 338 4.06 20.73 -23.22
N ALA A 339 4.86 19.68 -23.29
CA ALA A 339 6.02 19.59 -24.17
C ALA A 339 6.18 18.17 -24.74
N VAL A 340 6.81 18.04 -25.91
CA VAL A 340 7.11 16.73 -26.51
C VAL A 340 8.55 16.35 -26.18
N ALA A 341 8.73 15.16 -25.61
CA ALA A 341 10.04 14.58 -25.32
C ALA A 341 10.73 14.07 -26.60
N ASP A 342 12.03 13.77 -26.52
CA ASP A 342 12.85 13.31 -27.66
C ASP A 342 12.31 12.04 -28.33
N ASP A 343 11.67 11.17 -27.56
CA ASP A 343 11.09 9.90 -28.00
C ASP A 343 9.59 9.99 -28.34
N GLY A 344 9.03 11.20 -28.37
CA GLY A 344 7.64 11.44 -28.75
C GLY A 344 6.62 11.25 -27.64
N ALA A 345 7.03 10.94 -26.41
CA ALA A 345 6.14 11.04 -25.25
C ALA A 345 5.80 12.51 -24.95
N VAL A 346 4.69 12.74 -24.24
CA VAL A 346 4.27 14.09 -23.85
C VAL A 346 4.56 14.32 -22.37
N LEU A 347 5.17 15.45 -22.05
CA LEU A 347 5.35 15.94 -20.69
C LEU A 347 4.23 16.92 -20.37
N ALA A 348 3.63 16.79 -19.20
CA ALA A 348 2.56 17.66 -18.70
C ALA A 348 2.95 18.26 -17.36
N ALA A 349 3.07 19.59 -17.29
CA ALA A 349 3.38 20.32 -16.07
C ALA A 349 2.12 20.65 -15.29
N ALA A 350 2.14 20.40 -13.98
CA ALA A 350 1.07 20.77 -13.06
C ALA A 350 1.42 22.06 -12.31
N GLY A 351 0.47 23.00 -12.29
CA GLY A 351 0.56 24.23 -11.51
C GLY A 351 0.30 24.04 -10.02
N THR A 352 -0.03 22.81 -9.60
CA THR A 352 -0.19 22.39 -8.22
C THR A 352 0.79 21.26 -7.92
N GLN A 353 1.45 21.32 -6.76
CA GLN A 353 2.46 20.35 -6.29
C GLN A 353 3.79 20.32 -7.06
N GLY A 354 3.95 21.07 -8.17
CA GLY A 354 5.25 21.17 -8.84
C GLY A 354 5.63 19.89 -9.61
N HIS A 355 4.63 19.11 -9.98
CA HIS A 355 4.84 17.84 -10.66
C HIS A 355 4.92 18.03 -12.18
N VAL A 356 5.77 17.22 -12.84
CA VAL A 356 5.72 17.00 -14.28
C VAL A 356 5.51 15.52 -14.53
N PHE A 357 4.44 15.21 -15.25
CA PHE A 357 4.06 13.87 -15.64
C PHE A 357 4.52 13.57 -17.05
N ARG A 358 4.99 12.35 -17.28
CA ARG A 358 5.29 11.81 -18.60
C ARG A 358 4.16 10.90 -19.03
N LEU A 359 3.57 11.20 -20.18
CA LEU A 359 2.48 10.48 -20.82
C LEU A 359 3.02 9.70 -22.02
N ASN A 360 2.98 8.38 -21.96
CA ASN A 360 3.45 7.51 -23.02
C ASN A 360 2.32 7.18 -24.00
N ALA A 361 2.69 6.71 -25.21
CA ALA A 361 1.72 6.39 -26.26
C ALA A 361 0.74 5.25 -25.89
N ASP A 362 1.14 4.38 -24.96
CA ASP A 362 0.35 3.26 -24.43
C ASP A 362 -0.64 3.67 -23.31
N ARG A 363 -0.75 4.99 -23.04
CA ARG A 363 -1.59 5.61 -22.00
C ARG A 363 -1.05 5.47 -20.58
N SER A 364 0.15 4.91 -20.40
CA SER A 364 0.80 4.96 -19.09
C SER A 364 1.27 6.38 -18.79
N ALA A 365 1.04 6.82 -17.55
CA ALA A 365 1.51 8.10 -17.03
C ALA A 365 2.40 7.88 -15.82
N ALA A 366 3.51 8.59 -15.72
CA ALA A 366 4.42 8.51 -14.57
C ALA A 366 4.87 9.90 -14.12
N LEU A 367 5.01 10.12 -12.82
CA LEU A 367 5.67 11.30 -12.29
C LEU A 367 7.17 11.20 -12.59
N VAL A 368 7.72 12.20 -13.30
CA VAL A 368 9.14 12.20 -13.73
C VAL A 368 9.94 13.37 -13.19
N ILE A 369 9.29 14.44 -12.72
CA ILE A 369 9.92 15.60 -12.08
C ILE A 369 9.02 16.07 -10.95
N ASP A 370 9.63 16.36 -9.80
CA ASP A 370 9.02 16.99 -8.64
C ASP A 370 9.89 18.20 -8.24
N VAL A 371 9.34 19.41 -8.35
CA VAL A 371 10.04 20.66 -8.02
C VAL A 371 9.60 21.19 -6.65
N ALA A 372 10.54 21.76 -5.90
CA ALA A 372 10.32 22.18 -4.52
C ALA A 372 9.30 23.32 -4.37
N GLU A 373 9.18 24.18 -5.38
CA GLU A 373 8.32 25.35 -5.41
C GLU A 373 6.83 25.03 -5.60
N ARG A 374 6.49 23.74 -5.76
CA ARG A 374 5.11 23.26 -5.87
C ARG A 374 4.28 23.88 -7.01
N GLN A 375 4.93 24.57 -7.94
CA GLN A 375 4.33 25.08 -9.18
C GLN A 375 5.30 24.86 -10.35
N ALA A 376 4.90 24.05 -11.33
CA ALA A 376 5.56 23.99 -12.63
C ALA A 376 4.69 24.77 -13.63
N LEU A 377 5.24 25.78 -14.30
CA LEU A 377 4.49 26.75 -15.11
C LEU A 377 4.75 26.64 -16.61
N THR A 378 5.99 26.35 -17.01
CA THR A 378 6.37 26.23 -18.43
C THR A 378 7.38 25.10 -18.61
N LEU A 379 7.32 24.46 -19.78
CA LEU A 379 8.24 23.40 -20.18
C LEU A 379 8.97 23.80 -21.47
N LEU A 380 10.28 23.54 -21.54
CA LEU A 380 11.05 23.70 -22.77
C LEU A 380 12.00 22.52 -22.96
N ARG A 381 11.90 21.87 -24.11
CA ARG A 381 12.84 20.80 -24.51
C ARG A 381 14.24 21.38 -24.72
N ALA A 382 15.25 20.79 -24.08
CA ALA A 382 16.67 21.21 -24.17
C ALA A 382 17.57 20.20 -24.92
N GLY A 383 16.99 19.11 -25.45
CA GLY A 383 17.69 18.07 -26.22
C GLY A 383 18.47 17.08 -25.34
N GLY A 384 18.80 15.91 -25.89
CA GLY A 384 19.52 14.85 -25.17
C GLY A 384 18.72 14.27 -24.00
N GLY A 385 17.40 14.26 -24.11
CA GLY A 385 16.46 13.89 -23.05
C GLY A 385 16.24 14.96 -21.98
N ALA A 386 16.91 16.11 -22.07
CA ALA A 386 16.77 17.18 -21.08
C ALA A 386 15.53 18.06 -21.35
N VAL A 387 14.90 18.50 -20.25
CA VAL A 387 13.79 19.46 -20.23
C VAL A 387 14.07 20.54 -19.19
N LEU A 388 13.72 21.77 -19.52
CA LEU A 388 13.72 22.90 -18.60
C LEU A 388 12.30 23.13 -18.08
N VAL A 389 12.18 23.35 -16.78
CA VAL A 389 10.92 23.61 -16.08
C VAL A 389 11.01 24.97 -15.40
N GLY A 390 10.16 25.92 -15.80
CA GLY A 390 10.01 27.20 -15.09
C GLY A 390 9.01 27.07 -13.94
N THR A 391 9.33 27.67 -12.78
CA THR A 391 8.52 27.56 -11.55
C THR A 391 7.81 28.86 -11.17
N GLY A 392 6.82 28.75 -10.28
CA GLY A 392 6.03 29.86 -9.71
C GLY A 392 6.17 29.99 -8.20
N ASP A 393 5.59 31.04 -7.63
CA ASP A 393 5.74 31.55 -6.24
C ASP A 393 7.16 31.97 -5.85
N VAL A 394 8.15 31.17 -6.24
CA VAL A 394 9.57 31.50 -6.24
C VAL A 394 10.15 31.15 -7.61
N GLY A 395 10.59 32.15 -8.36
CA GLY A 395 11.13 31.98 -9.70
C GLY A 395 12.38 31.11 -9.71
N GLY A 396 12.35 30.09 -10.55
CA GLY A 396 13.43 29.17 -10.77
C GLY A 396 13.28 28.48 -12.12
N VAL A 397 14.40 28.02 -12.66
CA VAL A 397 14.43 27.13 -13.81
C VAL A 397 15.15 25.86 -13.40
N TYR A 398 14.44 24.75 -13.43
CA TYR A 398 15.02 23.44 -13.24
C TYR A 398 15.45 22.87 -14.58
N ARG A 399 16.68 22.37 -14.66
CA ARG A 399 17.14 21.52 -15.75
C ARG A 399 17.05 20.07 -15.32
N ALA A 400 16.03 19.38 -15.81
CA ALA A 400 15.83 17.95 -15.60
C ALA A 400 16.42 17.17 -16.77
N GLN A 401 17.34 16.24 -16.51
CA GLN A 401 18.03 15.48 -17.54
C GLN A 401 18.28 14.03 -17.10
N PRO A 402 18.45 13.09 -18.04
CA PRO A 402 18.97 11.77 -17.72
C PRO A 402 20.34 11.88 -17.04
N PRO A 403 20.71 10.94 -16.15
CA PRO A 403 22.04 10.90 -15.56
C PRO A 403 23.12 10.83 -16.64
N SER A 404 24.10 11.75 -16.54
CA SER A 404 25.18 11.89 -17.51
C SER A 404 26.47 11.17 -17.10
N VAL A 405 26.55 10.69 -15.85
CA VAL A 405 27.74 10.02 -15.30
C VAL A 405 27.42 8.55 -15.05
N GLN A 406 28.21 7.65 -15.61
CA GLN A 406 28.10 6.23 -15.31
C GLN A 406 28.70 5.96 -13.92
N PRO A 407 27.91 5.47 -12.95
CA PRO A 407 28.36 5.36 -11.58
C PRO A 407 29.39 4.24 -11.42
N GLN A 408 30.46 4.50 -10.66
CA GLN A 408 31.47 3.49 -10.34
C GLN A 408 30.96 2.47 -9.30
N GLY A 409 29.94 2.83 -8.51
CA GLY A 409 29.30 1.94 -7.55
C GLY A 409 27.94 2.46 -7.04
N PRO A 410 27.17 1.63 -6.29
CA PRO A 410 25.81 1.96 -5.88
C PRO A 410 25.65 3.24 -5.05
N ALA A 411 26.59 3.51 -4.13
CA ALA A 411 26.58 4.72 -3.32
C ALA A 411 26.86 6.01 -4.12
N GLN A 412 27.42 5.91 -5.33
CA GLN A 412 27.68 7.03 -6.23
C GLN A 412 26.68 7.12 -7.39
N ALA A 413 25.68 6.23 -7.41
CA ALA A 413 24.64 6.27 -8.42
C ALA A 413 23.73 7.48 -8.19
N GLN A 414 23.57 8.27 -9.24
CA GLN A 414 22.65 9.41 -9.23
C GLN A 414 21.18 8.95 -9.36
N SER A 415 20.98 7.70 -9.77
CA SER A 415 19.68 7.04 -9.89
C SER A 415 19.63 5.83 -8.97
N THR A 416 18.91 5.94 -7.87
CA THR A 416 18.78 4.88 -6.86
C THR A 416 17.34 4.68 -6.43
N TYR A 417 17.08 3.46 -5.99
CA TYR A 417 15.87 3.09 -5.27
C TYR A 417 16.24 2.48 -3.94
N LEU A 418 15.68 3.03 -2.87
CA LEU A 418 15.82 2.56 -1.50
C LEU A 418 14.54 1.84 -1.11
N SER A 419 14.63 0.55 -0.77
CA SER A 419 13.45 -0.19 -0.34
C SER A 419 12.92 0.34 0.99
N LYS A 420 11.65 0.06 1.28
CA LYS A 420 11.18 0.04 2.66
C LYS A 420 12.05 -0.87 3.54
N VAL A 421 11.94 -0.71 4.84
CA VAL A 421 12.49 -1.67 5.79
C VAL A 421 11.67 -2.96 5.76
N LEU A 422 12.32 -4.08 5.51
CA LEU A 422 11.74 -5.41 5.50
C LEU A 422 11.90 -6.03 6.89
N ASP A 423 10.78 -6.43 7.52
CA ASP A 423 10.75 -7.02 8.87
C ASP A 423 10.54 -8.54 8.79
N ALA A 424 11.49 -9.31 9.32
CA ALA A 424 11.42 -10.77 9.37
C ALA A 424 10.70 -11.33 10.62
N ASP A 425 10.05 -10.46 11.40
CA ASP A 425 9.40 -10.68 12.71
C ASP A 425 10.38 -11.02 13.83
N TRP A 426 11.36 -11.88 13.54
CA TRP A 426 12.44 -12.33 14.40
C TRP A 426 13.79 -12.13 13.73
N THR A 427 14.87 -12.25 14.50
CA THR A 427 16.23 -12.26 13.94
C THR A 427 16.34 -13.32 12.86
N ALA A 428 16.82 -12.95 11.68
CA ALA A 428 16.88 -13.82 10.53
C ALA A 428 18.29 -13.89 9.92
N ARG A 429 18.58 -15.02 9.28
CA ARG A 429 19.73 -15.17 8.39
C ARG A 429 19.29 -14.93 6.96
N TRP A 430 19.99 -14.01 6.29
CA TRP A 430 19.70 -13.65 4.90
C TRP A 430 20.27 -14.66 3.92
N GLY A 431 19.50 -14.97 2.89
CA GLY A 431 19.87 -15.87 1.80
C GLY A 431 20.27 -15.11 0.55
N THR A 432 19.57 -15.38 -0.56
CA THR A 432 19.81 -14.72 -1.84
C THR A 432 18.88 -13.52 -2.04
N LEU A 433 19.40 -12.52 -2.76
CA LEU A 433 18.62 -11.46 -3.38
C LEU A 433 18.59 -11.74 -4.88
N ARG A 434 17.38 -11.98 -5.39
CA ARG A 434 17.09 -12.17 -6.82
C ARG A 434 16.35 -10.96 -7.34
N TRP A 435 16.68 -10.49 -8.52
CA TRP A 435 15.98 -9.39 -9.16
C TRP A 435 15.64 -9.69 -10.61
N LEU A 436 14.56 -9.10 -11.08
CA LEU A 436 14.18 -9.01 -12.48
C LEU A 436 14.49 -7.60 -12.97
N GLY A 437 15.13 -7.48 -14.11
CA GLY A 437 15.61 -6.22 -14.65
C GLY A 437 17.04 -6.27 -15.17
N SER A 438 17.57 -5.13 -15.60
CA SER A 438 18.86 -5.06 -16.28
C SER A 438 19.67 -3.84 -15.86
N GLN A 439 21.01 -3.99 -15.85
CA GLN A 439 21.96 -2.91 -15.54
C GLN A 439 21.74 -2.29 -14.15
N VAL A 440 21.51 -3.13 -13.13
CA VAL A 440 21.29 -2.72 -11.73
C VAL A 440 22.29 -3.41 -10.82
N ARG A 441 22.76 -2.68 -9.81
CA ARG A 441 23.60 -3.21 -8.74
C ARG A 441 22.87 -3.06 -7.40
N PHE A 442 23.00 -4.05 -6.53
CA PHE A 442 22.35 -4.05 -5.23
C PHE A 442 23.36 -4.03 -4.09
N GLU A 443 23.00 -3.31 -3.04
CA GLU A 443 23.61 -3.40 -1.72
C GLU A 443 22.52 -3.51 -0.66
N THR A 444 22.89 -4.07 0.48
CA THR A 444 21.96 -4.34 1.58
C THR A 444 22.57 -3.87 2.90
N ARG A 445 21.72 -3.50 3.84
CA ARG A 445 22.06 -3.29 5.25
C ARG A 445 21.02 -3.93 6.15
N SER A 446 21.40 -4.27 7.38
CA SER A 446 20.54 -4.96 8.34
C SER A 446 20.70 -4.41 9.76
N GLY A 447 19.65 -4.53 10.56
CA GLY A 447 19.62 -4.03 11.94
C GLY A 447 18.51 -4.69 12.77
N ASN A 448 18.49 -4.40 14.07
CA ASN A 448 17.53 -4.97 15.02
C ASN A 448 16.51 -3.94 15.56
N THR A 449 16.45 -2.75 14.94
CA THR A 449 15.47 -1.70 15.23
C THR A 449 14.63 -1.42 13.98
N ALA A 450 13.35 -1.11 14.16
CA ALA A 450 12.41 -0.94 13.03
C ALA A 450 12.74 0.27 12.13
N LYS A 451 13.33 1.32 12.70
CA LYS A 451 13.83 2.49 11.97
C LYS A 451 15.36 2.43 11.91
N PRO A 452 15.98 2.63 10.73
CA PRO A 452 17.43 2.67 10.64
C PRO A 452 18.05 3.74 11.54
N ASP A 453 18.98 3.33 12.39
CA ASP A 453 19.70 4.17 13.36
C ASP A 453 21.20 3.82 13.38
N ALA A 454 21.95 4.38 14.33
CA ALA A 454 23.39 4.13 14.48
C ALA A 454 23.75 2.66 14.84
N GLY A 455 22.78 1.83 15.24
CA GLY A 455 22.95 0.41 15.52
C GLY A 455 22.79 -0.50 14.30
N TRP A 456 22.47 0.05 13.12
CA TRP A 456 22.41 -0.70 11.87
C TRP A 456 23.81 -0.93 11.28
N ASN A 457 23.99 -2.08 10.64
CA ASN A 457 25.23 -2.38 9.94
C ASN A 457 25.38 -1.51 8.69
N ASP A 458 26.63 -1.27 8.29
CA ASP A 458 26.94 -0.57 7.04
C ASP A 458 26.39 -1.31 5.82
N TRP A 459 26.20 -0.54 4.75
CA TRP A 459 25.83 -1.06 3.44
C TRP A 459 26.90 -2.02 2.91
N LYS A 460 26.47 -3.19 2.43
CA LYS A 460 27.32 -4.20 1.80
C LYS A 460 26.77 -4.58 0.44
N ALA A 461 27.64 -4.59 -0.57
CA ALA A 461 27.28 -5.08 -1.89
C ALA A 461 26.85 -6.55 -1.85
N VAL A 462 25.85 -6.89 -2.66
CA VAL A 462 25.45 -8.30 -2.87
C VAL A 462 26.64 -9.07 -3.49
N GLN A 463 26.95 -10.23 -2.93
CA GLN A 463 28.11 -11.04 -3.31
C GLN A 463 27.74 -12.18 -4.28
N LYS A 464 28.74 -12.77 -4.94
CA LYS A 464 28.58 -13.92 -5.85
C LYS A 464 27.46 -13.70 -6.88
N VAL A 465 27.43 -12.50 -7.46
CA VAL A 465 26.41 -12.07 -8.41
C VAL A 465 26.51 -12.85 -9.71
N GLN A 466 25.38 -13.37 -10.17
CA GLN A 466 25.19 -13.97 -11.49
C GLN A 466 24.06 -13.24 -12.19
N THR A 467 24.27 -12.83 -13.44
CA THR A 467 23.30 -12.05 -14.24
C THR A 467 23.02 -12.72 -15.57
N ASN A 468 21.79 -12.57 -16.05
CA ASN A 468 21.38 -12.92 -17.42
C ASN A 468 20.63 -11.73 -18.04
N SER A 469 20.00 -11.93 -19.20
CA SER A 469 19.26 -10.88 -19.92
C SER A 469 18.00 -10.40 -19.19
N GLU A 470 17.46 -11.18 -18.26
CA GLU A 470 16.17 -10.92 -17.59
C GLU A 470 16.33 -10.44 -16.14
N GLY A 471 17.51 -10.57 -15.56
CA GLY A 471 17.71 -10.35 -14.13
C GLY A 471 19.05 -10.84 -13.61
N GLY A 472 19.10 -11.00 -12.30
CA GLY A 472 20.24 -11.60 -11.63
C GLY A 472 19.91 -12.15 -10.25
N VAL A 473 20.90 -12.82 -9.68
CA VAL A 473 20.85 -13.37 -8.33
C VAL A 473 22.20 -13.17 -7.68
N GLY A 474 22.20 -12.88 -6.38
CA GLY A 474 23.40 -12.90 -5.57
C GLY A 474 23.07 -13.14 -4.10
N HIS A 475 24.11 -13.23 -3.27
CA HIS A 475 24.00 -13.50 -1.85
C HIS A 475 24.03 -12.22 -1.03
N VAL A 476 23.09 -12.08 -0.10
CA VAL A 476 23.07 -10.96 0.86
C VAL A 476 24.28 -11.09 1.79
N ALA A 477 25.13 -10.08 1.79
CA ALA A 477 26.35 -10.05 2.60
C ALA A 477 26.17 -9.36 3.97
N SER A 478 25.01 -8.73 4.19
CA SER A 478 24.67 -8.12 5.47
C SER A 478 24.55 -9.18 6.56
N PRO A 479 24.99 -8.91 7.80
CA PRO A 479 24.84 -9.85 8.92
C PRO A 479 23.38 -10.19 9.20
N GLY A 480 23.15 -11.35 9.83
CA GLY A 480 21.81 -11.73 10.29
C GLY A 480 21.26 -10.73 11.31
N ALA A 481 20.01 -10.33 11.13
CA ALA A 481 19.30 -9.37 11.97
C ALA A 481 17.78 -9.53 11.74
N ARG A 482 16.94 -8.83 12.50
CA ARG A 482 15.47 -8.84 12.27
C ARG A 482 15.06 -8.06 11.02
N TYR A 483 15.71 -6.94 10.76
CA TYR A 483 15.34 -6.04 9.66
C TYR A 483 16.40 -6.01 8.56
N LEU A 484 15.94 -5.90 7.31
CA LEU A 484 16.78 -5.73 6.12
C LEU A 484 16.30 -4.53 5.30
N GLN A 485 17.22 -3.81 4.67
CA GLN A 485 16.91 -2.82 3.64
C GLN A 485 17.88 -3.01 2.48
N TYR A 486 17.38 -2.87 1.25
CA TYR A 486 18.23 -2.87 0.07
C TYR A 486 18.21 -1.52 -0.64
N ARG A 487 19.32 -1.21 -1.30
CA ARG A 487 19.43 -0.09 -2.24
C ARG A 487 19.81 -0.64 -3.61
N ALA A 488 19.01 -0.29 -4.60
CA ALA A 488 19.21 -0.63 -5.99
C ALA A 488 19.79 0.60 -6.72
N ALA A 489 20.94 0.45 -7.35
CA ALA A 489 21.59 1.48 -8.13
C ALA A 489 21.42 1.21 -9.62
N LEU A 490 20.79 2.16 -10.31
CA LEU A 490 20.53 2.10 -11.73
C LEU A 490 21.76 2.66 -12.46
N SER A 491 22.42 1.82 -13.25
CA SER A 491 23.75 2.09 -13.79
C SER A 491 23.75 2.73 -15.19
N SER A 492 22.59 2.89 -15.82
CA SER A 492 22.41 3.38 -17.20
C SER A 492 21.03 4.01 -17.39
N ALA A 493 20.85 4.84 -18.42
CA ALA A 493 19.53 5.35 -18.83
C ALA A 493 18.51 4.24 -19.16
N THR A 494 18.98 3.04 -19.51
CA THR A 494 18.12 1.89 -19.83
C THR A 494 17.91 0.92 -18.67
N SER A 495 18.49 1.21 -17.50
CA SER A 495 18.36 0.39 -16.31
C SER A 495 16.91 0.28 -15.85
N ARG A 496 16.52 -0.92 -15.41
CA ARG A 496 15.21 -1.18 -14.84
C ARG A 496 15.24 -2.25 -13.76
N VAL A 497 14.34 -2.13 -12.79
CA VAL A 497 14.00 -3.16 -11.81
C VAL A 497 12.51 -3.44 -11.92
N ARG A 498 12.14 -4.68 -12.22
CA ARG A 498 10.74 -5.14 -12.31
C ARG A 498 10.30 -5.93 -11.08
N GLY A 499 11.26 -6.47 -10.35
CA GLY A 499 10.99 -7.28 -9.18
C GLY A 499 12.23 -7.52 -8.37
N VAL A 500 12.09 -7.56 -7.06
CA VAL A 500 13.13 -7.96 -6.12
C VAL A 500 12.54 -9.01 -5.19
N THR A 501 13.27 -10.10 -4.98
CA THR A 501 12.92 -11.15 -4.04
C THR A 501 14.11 -11.47 -3.17
N THR A 502 13.93 -11.41 -1.85
CA THR A 502 14.98 -11.77 -0.89
C THR A 502 14.53 -12.94 -0.04
N SER A 503 15.28 -14.03 -0.09
CA SER A 503 15.04 -15.21 0.74
C SER A 503 15.73 -15.07 2.09
N TYR A 504 15.11 -15.57 3.15
CA TYR A 504 15.66 -15.53 4.51
C TYR A 504 15.15 -16.68 5.36
N VAL A 505 15.85 -16.97 6.45
CA VAL A 505 15.46 -17.96 7.45
C VAL A 505 15.34 -17.24 8.80
N PRO A 506 14.12 -17.04 9.33
CA PRO A 506 13.95 -16.47 10.66
C PRO A 506 14.45 -17.45 11.73
N GLN A 507 14.76 -16.94 12.91
CA GLN A 507 15.08 -17.75 14.07
C GLN A 507 13.84 -18.51 14.52
N ASN A 508 13.96 -19.83 14.56
CA ASN A 508 12.90 -20.74 15.00
C ASN A 508 12.47 -20.42 16.45
N GLN A 509 11.17 -20.42 16.72
CA GLN A 509 10.59 -20.17 18.04
C GLN A 509 10.09 -21.46 18.68
N ARG A 510 10.29 -21.57 19.99
CA ARG A 510 9.88 -22.78 20.72
C ARG A 510 8.37 -22.74 21.00
N ALA A 511 7.62 -23.67 20.44
CA ALA A 511 6.25 -23.93 20.88
C ALA A 511 6.22 -24.49 22.31
N ARG A 512 5.26 -24.05 23.12
CA ARG A 512 5.13 -24.44 24.54
C ARG A 512 3.69 -24.76 24.88
N VAL A 513 3.50 -25.89 25.56
CA VAL A 513 2.23 -26.16 26.24
C VAL A 513 2.22 -25.32 27.52
N THR A 514 1.17 -24.53 27.72
CA THR A 514 1.04 -23.61 28.85
C THR A 514 0.03 -24.08 29.87
N GLU A 515 -0.91 -24.93 29.46
CA GLU A 515 -2.01 -25.39 30.29
C GLU A 515 -2.47 -26.78 29.81
N LEU A 516 -2.78 -27.66 30.75
CA LEU A 516 -3.48 -28.92 30.51
C LEU A 516 -4.73 -28.95 31.38
N THR A 517 -5.86 -29.27 30.76
CA THR A 517 -7.18 -29.30 31.38
C THR A 517 -7.85 -30.64 31.12
N LEU A 518 -8.63 -31.10 32.09
CA LEU A 518 -9.62 -32.13 31.89
C LEU A 518 -10.91 -31.45 31.41
N ALA A 519 -11.39 -31.83 30.23
CA ALA A 519 -12.71 -31.39 29.81
C ALA A 519 -13.76 -32.16 30.60
N GLU A 520 -14.61 -31.46 31.36
CA GLU A 520 -15.80 -32.07 31.94
C GLU A 520 -16.61 -32.76 30.85
N ALA A 521 -17.07 -33.98 31.13
CA ALA A 521 -18.09 -34.62 30.30
C ALA A 521 -19.29 -33.68 30.28
N ALA A 522 -19.59 -33.08 29.11
CA ALA A 522 -20.56 -32.02 28.97
C ALA A 522 -21.86 -32.27 29.77
N GLY A 523 -22.09 -31.48 30.83
CA GLY A 523 -23.38 -31.45 31.52
C GLY A 523 -23.39 -31.11 33.01
N ALA A 524 -22.82 -29.98 33.47
CA ALA A 524 -23.25 -29.34 34.73
C ALA A 524 -22.75 -27.88 34.87
N ALA A 525 -23.17 -26.98 34.00
CA ALA A 525 -23.15 -25.56 34.36
C ALA A 525 -24.28 -25.31 35.37
N VAL A 526 -23.96 -25.31 36.67
CA VAL A 526 -24.89 -24.87 37.71
C VAL A 526 -25.13 -23.36 37.54
N VAL A 527 -26.28 -23.01 36.96
CA VAL A 527 -26.80 -21.65 36.97
C VAL A 527 -27.34 -21.39 38.38
N ILE A 528 -26.63 -20.60 39.17
CA ILE A 528 -27.12 -20.12 40.47
C ILE A 528 -28.24 -19.12 40.20
N GLY A 529 -29.50 -19.49 40.48
CA GLY A 529 -30.63 -18.56 40.41
C GLY A 529 -32.00 -19.09 40.00
N ALA A 530 -32.26 -20.41 40.02
CA ALA A 530 -33.59 -20.96 39.76
C ALA A 530 -34.14 -21.68 40.99
N THR A 531 -35.21 -21.14 41.59
CA THR A 531 -35.98 -21.71 42.70
C THR A 531 -36.96 -22.78 42.22
N THR A 532 -36.43 -23.88 41.69
CA THR A 532 -37.19 -25.10 41.39
C THR A 532 -36.34 -26.30 41.82
N PRO A 533 -36.88 -27.33 42.52
CA PRO A 533 -36.10 -28.51 42.85
C PRO A 533 -35.85 -29.28 41.55
N ALA A 534 -34.67 -29.07 40.95
CA ALA A 534 -34.21 -29.86 39.83
C ALA A 534 -33.66 -31.18 40.37
N THR A 535 -34.25 -32.29 39.94
CA THR A 535 -33.64 -33.62 40.07
C THR A 535 -32.30 -33.57 39.32
N THR A 536 -31.19 -33.46 40.05
CA THR A 536 -29.85 -33.51 39.49
C THR A 536 -29.60 -34.93 38.97
N THR A 537 -29.82 -35.15 37.67
CA THR A 537 -29.31 -36.34 36.98
C THR A 537 -27.79 -36.29 37.03
N ARG A 538 -27.21 -37.09 37.92
CA ARG A 538 -25.77 -37.20 38.14
C ARG A 538 -25.07 -37.80 36.92
N ALA A 539 -23.92 -37.25 36.55
CA ALA A 539 -23.11 -37.82 35.50
C ALA A 539 -22.62 -39.22 35.94
N PRO A 540 -22.75 -40.26 35.10
CA PRO A 540 -22.17 -41.56 35.41
C PRO A 540 -20.63 -41.46 35.39
N HIS A 541 -19.96 -42.17 36.29
CA HIS A 541 -18.50 -42.35 36.24
C HIS A 541 -18.06 -42.77 34.83
N SER A 542 -16.96 -42.18 34.36
CA SER A 542 -16.37 -42.45 33.06
C SER A 542 -14.89 -42.74 33.21
N ALA A 543 -14.47 -43.94 32.83
CA ALA A 543 -13.06 -44.32 32.71
C ALA A 543 -12.36 -43.62 31.52
N ILE A 544 -13.01 -42.68 30.84
CA ILE A 544 -12.40 -41.86 29.78
C ILE A 544 -12.15 -40.45 30.31
N LEU A 545 -10.87 -40.10 30.48
CA LEU A 545 -10.41 -38.76 30.81
C LEU A 545 -10.12 -37.97 29.53
N LYS A 546 -10.88 -36.90 29.28
CA LYS A 546 -10.73 -36.05 28.09
C LYS A 546 -9.68 -34.97 28.31
N LEU A 547 -8.47 -35.19 27.80
CA LEU A 547 -7.35 -34.28 27.91
C LEU A 547 -7.43 -33.19 26.84
N ARG A 548 -7.30 -31.93 27.23
CA ARG A 548 -7.14 -30.78 26.32
C ARG A 548 -6.01 -29.89 26.81
N TRP A 549 -5.19 -29.36 25.91
CA TRP A 549 -4.11 -28.45 26.28
C TRP A 549 -4.03 -27.21 25.39
N LYS A 550 -3.51 -26.11 25.96
CA LYS A 550 -3.23 -24.88 25.23
C LYS A 550 -1.76 -24.83 24.84
N THR A 551 -1.49 -24.43 23.60
CA THR A 551 -0.13 -24.28 23.06
C THR A 551 0.11 -22.84 22.62
N GLU A 552 1.14 -22.23 23.19
CA GLU A 552 1.73 -21.00 22.67
C GLU A 552 2.70 -21.37 21.54
N ASN A 553 2.47 -20.84 20.34
CA ASN A 553 3.27 -21.13 19.14
C ASN A 553 3.57 -19.82 18.40
N PRO A 554 4.66 -19.10 18.74
CA PRO A 554 4.88 -17.73 18.28
C PRO A 554 5.12 -17.55 16.78
N ASP A 555 5.66 -18.55 16.08
CA ASP A 555 5.90 -18.51 14.62
C ASP A 555 4.83 -19.24 13.80
N GLY A 556 3.92 -19.96 14.46
CA GLY A 556 2.77 -20.60 13.84
C GLY A 556 3.12 -21.87 13.03
N ASP A 557 4.29 -22.46 13.29
CA ASP A 557 4.73 -23.69 12.61
C ASP A 557 3.81 -24.89 12.95
N GLU A 558 3.72 -25.89 12.07
CA GLU A 558 3.03 -27.15 12.40
C GLU A 558 3.80 -27.87 13.52
N VAL A 559 3.08 -28.21 14.59
CA VAL A 559 3.62 -28.92 15.76
C VAL A 559 2.97 -30.29 15.92
N ILE A 560 3.69 -31.17 16.61
CA ILE A 560 3.22 -32.47 17.06
C ILE A 560 3.29 -32.58 18.58
N TYR A 561 2.51 -33.49 19.14
CA TYR A 561 2.44 -33.76 20.57
C TYR A 561 2.73 -35.23 20.86
N ARG A 562 3.48 -35.50 21.91
CA ARG A 562 3.73 -36.84 22.45
C ARG A 562 3.32 -36.85 23.91
N LEU A 563 2.48 -37.81 24.28
CA LEU A 563 1.92 -37.90 25.62
C LEU A 563 2.57 -39.06 26.37
N SER A 564 2.91 -38.83 27.62
CA SER A 564 3.42 -39.85 28.53
C SER A 564 2.87 -39.64 29.93
N PHE A 565 2.78 -40.70 30.72
CA PHE A 565 2.29 -40.67 32.09
C PHE A 565 3.20 -41.47 33.01
N ARG A 566 3.10 -41.18 34.31
CA ARG A 566 3.70 -41.98 35.38
C ARG A 566 2.87 -41.81 36.65
N GLN A 567 2.89 -42.79 37.54
CA GLN A 567 2.34 -42.59 38.88
C GLN A 567 3.24 -41.62 39.67
N VAL A 568 2.68 -40.84 40.60
CA VAL A 568 3.42 -39.79 41.34
C VAL A 568 4.70 -40.32 42.01
N ASN A 569 4.66 -41.56 42.50
CA ASN A 569 5.75 -42.28 43.17
C ASN A 569 6.71 -43.03 42.21
N GLU A 570 6.42 -43.10 40.91
CA GLU A 570 7.29 -43.72 39.91
C GLU A 570 8.22 -42.68 39.26
N THR A 571 9.38 -43.10 38.77
CA THR A 571 10.31 -42.24 38.00
C THR A 571 10.27 -42.50 36.49
N VAL A 572 9.71 -43.64 36.08
CA VAL A 572 9.72 -44.09 34.68
C VAL A 572 8.48 -43.55 33.96
N TRP A 573 8.70 -42.80 32.88
CA TRP A 573 7.62 -42.33 32.02
C TRP A 573 7.20 -43.41 31.01
N ARG A 574 5.90 -43.65 30.92
CA ARG A 574 5.29 -44.59 29.98
C ARG A 574 4.56 -43.81 28.87
N PRO A 575 4.65 -44.21 27.60
CA PRO A 575 3.89 -43.56 26.53
C PRO A 575 2.39 -43.77 26.77
N LEU A 576 1.61 -42.71 26.63
CA LEU A 576 0.15 -42.74 26.76
C LEU A 576 -0.52 -43.18 25.44
N ILE A 577 0.15 -42.92 24.31
CA ILE A 577 -0.34 -43.23 22.98
C ILE A 577 0.24 -44.56 22.51
N SER A 578 -0.54 -45.31 21.72
CA SER A 578 -0.13 -46.61 21.17
C SER A 578 1.19 -46.54 20.39
N ALA A 579 1.93 -47.65 20.36
CA ALA A 579 3.15 -47.78 19.57
C ALA A 579 2.94 -47.56 18.05
N SER A 580 1.71 -47.74 17.55
CA SER A 580 1.33 -47.47 16.15
C SER A 580 1.10 -45.98 15.84
N THR A 581 0.96 -45.12 16.85
CA THR A 581 0.75 -43.68 16.69
C THR A 581 1.72 -42.93 17.60
N ASP A 582 2.89 -42.64 17.07
CA ASP A 582 4.01 -42.10 17.84
C ASP A 582 3.84 -40.60 18.20
N SER A 583 2.86 -39.90 17.60
CA SER A 583 2.55 -38.49 17.89
C SER A 583 1.13 -38.08 17.47
N LEU A 584 0.61 -36.99 18.06
CA LEU A 584 -0.66 -36.34 17.71
C LEU A 584 -0.40 -35.00 17.02
N THR A 585 -1.35 -34.56 16.20
CA THR A 585 -1.39 -33.21 15.61
C THR A 585 -2.43 -32.30 16.27
N LYS A 586 -3.39 -32.89 16.99
CA LYS A 586 -4.43 -32.15 17.71
C LYS A 586 -4.04 -31.97 19.18
N ALA A 587 -4.44 -30.86 19.77
CA ALA A 587 -4.21 -30.53 21.16
C ALA A 587 -5.27 -31.15 22.13
N GLU A 588 -5.69 -32.38 21.82
CA GLU A 588 -6.68 -33.13 22.58
C GLU A 588 -6.40 -34.64 22.51
N TYR A 589 -6.75 -35.37 23.57
CA TYR A 589 -6.66 -36.82 23.62
C TYR A 589 -7.64 -37.41 24.64
N ASP A 590 -8.39 -38.44 24.24
CA ASP A 590 -9.28 -39.17 25.14
C ASP A 590 -8.52 -40.37 25.73
N TRP A 591 -8.19 -40.32 27.01
CA TRP A 591 -7.43 -41.35 27.70
C TRP A 591 -8.35 -42.34 28.41
N ASN A 592 -8.36 -43.59 27.97
CA ASN A 592 -9.04 -44.67 28.67
C ASN A 592 -8.19 -45.20 29.84
N THR A 593 -8.70 -45.07 31.06
CA THR A 593 -8.06 -45.43 32.33
C THR A 593 -8.51 -46.78 32.90
N GLU A 594 -9.39 -47.53 32.22
CA GLU A 594 -9.92 -48.82 32.71
C GLU A 594 -8.83 -49.85 33.02
N GLY A 595 -7.74 -49.83 32.27
CA GLY A 595 -6.59 -50.72 32.47
C GLY A 595 -5.48 -50.16 33.37
N ILE A 596 -5.70 -48.99 33.98
CA ILE A 596 -4.72 -48.28 34.79
C ILE A 596 -5.10 -48.46 36.27
N PRO A 597 -4.18 -48.89 37.15
CA PRO A 597 -4.45 -48.97 38.58
C PRO A 597 -4.86 -47.63 39.17
N ASP A 598 -5.67 -47.67 40.23
CA ASP A 598 -6.13 -46.45 40.89
C ASP A 598 -4.98 -45.74 41.62
N GLY A 599 -5.00 -44.40 41.60
CA GLY A 599 -4.02 -43.55 42.27
C GLY A 599 -3.77 -42.22 41.57
N LEU A 600 -2.74 -41.51 42.03
CA LEU A 600 -2.35 -40.20 41.49
C LEU A 600 -1.30 -40.34 40.38
N TYR A 601 -1.59 -39.72 39.24
CA TYR A 601 -0.77 -39.75 38.03
C TYR A 601 -0.35 -38.35 37.58
N VAL A 602 0.84 -38.23 37.02
CA VAL A 602 1.30 -37.01 36.34
C VAL A 602 1.35 -37.28 34.85
N LEU A 603 0.78 -36.37 34.06
CA LEU A 603 0.84 -36.39 32.61
C LEU A 603 1.93 -35.45 32.13
N ARG A 604 2.65 -35.85 31.09
CA ARG A 604 3.61 -35.01 30.37
C ARG A 604 3.22 -34.92 28.91
N VAL A 605 3.06 -33.70 28.44
CA VAL A 605 2.85 -33.37 27.03
C VAL A 605 4.14 -32.76 26.48
N THR A 606 4.77 -33.47 25.54
CA THR A 606 5.93 -33.00 24.81
C THR A 606 5.48 -32.44 23.47
N VAL A 607 5.73 -31.17 23.21
CA VAL A 607 5.46 -30.49 21.92
C VAL A 607 6.74 -30.32 21.11
N SER A 608 6.67 -30.53 19.81
CA SER A 608 7.79 -30.35 18.88
C SER A 608 7.35 -29.85 17.51
N ASP A 609 8.17 -29.03 16.87
CA ASP A 609 8.02 -28.51 15.51
C ASP A 609 8.73 -29.37 14.44
N GLU A 610 9.05 -30.64 14.74
CA GLU A 610 9.88 -31.52 13.87
C GLU A 610 9.30 -31.85 12.49
N ARG A 611 8.03 -31.50 12.24
CA ARG A 611 7.42 -31.58 10.89
C ARG A 611 7.70 -30.36 10.03
N SER A 612 7.91 -29.24 10.68
CA SER A 612 8.13 -27.93 10.08
C SER A 612 9.61 -27.67 9.89
N GLN A 613 10.43 -28.12 10.83
CA GLN A 613 11.86 -27.85 10.88
C GLN A 613 12.71 -29.10 10.59
N PRO A 614 13.91 -28.96 10.00
CA PRO A 614 14.90 -30.03 9.96
C PRO A 614 15.18 -30.60 11.35
N ARG A 615 15.39 -31.92 11.44
CA ARG A 615 15.55 -32.63 12.73
C ARG A 615 16.64 -32.08 13.65
N ASP A 616 17.71 -31.52 13.09
CA ASP A 616 18.82 -30.91 13.84
C ASP A 616 18.50 -29.50 14.39
N ARG A 617 17.37 -28.91 13.99
CA ARG A 617 16.92 -27.56 14.37
C ARG A 617 15.56 -27.51 15.03
N ALA A 618 14.83 -28.63 14.99
CA ALA A 618 13.56 -28.77 15.66
C ALA A 618 13.71 -28.48 17.17
N LEU A 619 12.79 -27.69 17.70
CA LEU A 619 12.71 -27.39 19.11
C LEU A 619 11.65 -28.26 19.77
N VAL A 620 11.93 -28.63 21.02
CA VAL A 620 11.08 -29.51 21.82
C VAL A 620 10.82 -28.87 23.18
N SER A 621 9.60 -28.88 23.68
CA SER A 621 9.27 -28.47 25.04
C SER A 621 8.40 -29.52 25.70
N ALA A 622 8.55 -29.71 27.01
CA ALA A 622 7.69 -30.57 27.80
C ALA A 622 6.92 -29.74 28.84
N PHE A 623 5.66 -30.11 29.06
CA PHE A 623 4.82 -29.62 30.14
C PHE A 623 4.38 -30.81 30.99
N GLU A 624 4.49 -30.69 32.31
CA GLU A 624 4.02 -31.69 33.27
C GLU A 624 2.79 -31.13 34.02
N SER A 625 1.74 -31.94 34.12
CA SER A 625 0.50 -31.55 34.80
C SER A 625 0.65 -31.55 36.32
N ALA A 626 -0.34 -30.98 37.02
CA ALA A 626 -0.58 -31.35 38.41
C ALA A 626 -0.97 -32.85 38.50
N PRO A 627 -0.81 -33.49 39.68
CA PRO A 627 -1.31 -34.84 39.89
C PRO A 627 -2.81 -34.94 39.60
N LEU A 628 -3.19 -35.94 38.81
CA LEU A 628 -4.56 -36.28 38.47
C LEU A 628 -4.93 -37.58 39.16
N LEU A 629 -6.10 -37.61 39.79
CA LEU A 629 -6.66 -38.82 40.34
C LEU A 629 -7.23 -39.68 39.19
N VAL A 630 -6.78 -40.93 39.13
CA VAL A 630 -7.39 -41.99 38.34
C VAL A 630 -7.99 -42.97 39.34
N ASP A 631 -9.30 -43.13 39.30
CA ASP A 631 -10.01 -44.05 40.18
C ASP A 631 -11.22 -44.64 39.46
N ASN A 632 -11.14 -45.93 39.13
CA ASN A 632 -12.24 -46.69 38.54
C ASN A 632 -12.85 -47.68 39.56
N GLY A 633 -12.35 -47.70 40.80
CA GLY A 633 -12.81 -48.54 41.89
C GLY A 633 -14.20 -48.10 42.36
N ARG A 634 -15.09 -49.04 42.67
CA ARG A 634 -16.37 -48.69 43.29
C ARG A 634 -16.24 -48.76 44.80
N PRO A 635 -16.81 -47.80 45.55
CA PRO A 635 -16.78 -47.86 47.00
C PRO A 635 -17.51 -49.12 47.50
N ALA A 636 -16.97 -49.76 48.52
CA ALA A 636 -17.54 -50.93 49.16
C ALA A 636 -18.37 -50.55 50.39
N ILE A 637 -19.46 -51.28 50.64
CA ILE A 637 -20.24 -51.19 51.87
C ILE A 637 -19.92 -52.42 52.72
N LEU A 638 -19.23 -52.20 53.83
CA LEU A 638 -18.75 -53.22 54.76
C LEU A 638 -19.64 -53.27 56.01
N GLU A 639 -19.68 -54.44 56.63
CA GLU A 639 -20.37 -54.67 57.93
C GLU A 639 -21.82 -54.18 57.99
N LEU A 640 -22.55 -54.25 56.87
CA LEU A 640 -23.94 -53.82 56.84
C LEU A 640 -24.81 -54.76 57.70
N ALA A 641 -25.37 -54.23 58.78
CA ALA A 641 -26.15 -54.97 59.76
C ALA A 641 -27.45 -54.23 60.12
N ALA A 642 -28.56 -54.96 60.16
CA ALA A 642 -29.89 -54.40 60.39
C ALA A 642 -30.52 -54.89 61.70
N SER A 643 -31.07 -53.95 62.48
CA SER A 643 -31.88 -54.19 63.66
C SER A 643 -32.94 -53.10 63.77
N TYR A 644 -34.17 -53.37 63.32
CA TYR A 644 -35.23 -52.37 63.24
C TYR A 644 -35.43 -51.60 64.57
N PRO A 645 -35.49 -50.25 64.55
CA PRO A 645 -35.55 -49.35 63.39
C PRO A 645 -34.19 -48.85 62.88
N ALA A 646 -33.06 -49.45 63.26
CA ALA A 646 -31.72 -48.99 62.88
C ALA A 646 -31.00 -49.92 61.89
N LEU A 647 -30.16 -49.32 61.06
CA LEU A 647 -29.24 -49.98 60.14
C LEU A 647 -27.86 -49.33 60.28
N THR A 648 -26.80 -50.12 60.41
CA THR A 648 -25.42 -49.61 60.54
C THR A 648 -24.54 -50.23 59.48
N GLY A 649 -23.56 -49.48 58.98
CA GLY A 649 -22.57 -49.98 58.04
C GLY A 649 -21.36 -49.06 57.93
N LYS A 650 -20.40 -49.44 57.09
CA LYS A 650 -19.19 -48.66 56.81
C LYS A 650 -18.99 -48.56 55.32
N ALA A 651 -18.97 -47.35 54.79
CA ALA A 651 -18.56 -47.06 53.43
C ALA A 651 -17.03 -47.00 53.36
N ARG A 652 -16.41 -47.58 52.34
CA ARG A 652 -14.96 -47.51 52.14
C ARG A 652 -14.62 -47.46 50.66
N ASP A 653 -13.69 -46.58 50.32
CA ASP A 653 -12.96 -46.60 49.07
C ASP A 653 -11.44 -46.59 49.35
N ASP A 654 -10.62 -46.94 48.37
CA ASP A 654 -9.16 -47.03 48.53
C ASP A 654 -8.41 -45.86 47.86
N ALA A 655 -9.03 -45.12 46.92
CA ALA A 655 -8.38 -44.07 46.14
C ALA A 655 -9.08 -42.70 46.21
N SER A 656 -10.39 -42.66 46.44
CA SER A 656 -11.15 -41.40 46.47
C SER A 656 -12.07 -41.28 47.67
N ALA A 657 -12.29 -40.07 48.18
CA ALA A 657 -13.06 -39.86 49.41
C ALA A 657 -14.55 -40.18 49.17
N ILE A 658 -15.21 -40.76 50.17
CA ILE A 658 -16.66 -40.92 50.14
C ILE A 658 -17.30 -39.54 50.24
N THR A 659 -18.18 -39.21 49.29
CA THR A 659 -18.86 -37.90 49.24
C THR A 659 -20.34 -38.00 49.58
N GLN A 660 -20.93 -39.20 49.44
CA GLN A 660 -22.36 -39.37 49.63
C GLN A 660 -22.72 -40.79 50.06
N ILE A 661 -23.63 -40.90 51.03
CA ILE A 661 -24.24 -42.17 51.47
C ILE A 661 -25.76 -41.99 51.39
N GLU A 662 -26.46 -42.96 50.80
CA GLU A 662 -27.90 -42.91 50.60
C GLU A 662 -28.56 -44.25 50.89
N PHE A 663 -29.84 -44.26 51.25
CA PHE A 663 -30.63 -45.47 51.38
C PHE A 663 -32.02 -45.35 50.75
N ALA A 664 -32.57 -46.48 50.30
CA ALA A 664 -33.93 -46.58 49.78
C ALA A 664 -34.62 -47.82 50.37
N VAL A 665 -35.91 -47.71 50.68
CA VAL A 665 -36.72 -48.83 51.17
C VAL A 665 -37.65 -49.31 50.06
N ASP A 666 -37.69 -50.62 49.82
CA ASP A 666 -38.52 -51.33 48.83
C ASP A 666 -38.49 -50.72 47.41
N GLY A 667 -37.32 -50.21 47.00
CA GLY A 667 -37.14 -49.58 45.69
C GLY A 667 -37.75 -48.19 45.56
N GLY A 668 -38.08 -47.53 46.68
CA GLY A 668 -38.47 -46.12 46.71
C GLY A 668 -37.30 -45.16 46.44
N ASP A 669 -37.55 -43.87 46.66
CA ASP A 669 -36.54 -42.83 46.43
C ASP A 669 -35.38 -42.92 47.42
N PHE A 670 -34.16 -42.69 46.91
CA PHE A 670 -32.95 -42.63 47.74
C PHE A 670 -32.97 -41.39 48.63
N GLN A 671 -32.64 -41.60 49.91
CA GLN A 671 -32.56 -40.57 50.94
C GLN A 671 -31.12 -40.45 51.45
N LEU A 672 -30.65 -39.22 51.62
CA LEU A 672 -29.29 -38.94 52.09
C LEU A 672 -29.09 -39.34 53.55
N VAL A 673 -27.93 -39.90 53.84
CA VAL A 673 -27.48 -40.34 55.16
C VAL A 673 -26.19 -39.59 55.46
N ALA A 674 -26.15 -38.91 56.60
CA ALA A 674 -24.89 -38.38 57.10
C ALA A 674 -24.05 -39.51 57.69
N PRO A 675 -22.72 -39.52 57.47
CA PRO A 675 -21.84 -40.38 58.25
C PRO A 675 -21.87 -39.99 59.73
N THR A 676 -21.26 -40.82 60.58
CA THR A 676 -21.39 -40.74 62.04
C THR A 676 -20.83 -39.45 62.62
N ASP A 677 -19.82 -38.86 61.98
CA ASP A 677 -19.22 -37.56 62.32
C ASP A 677 -19.90 -36.37 61.63
N GLY A 678 -20.78 -36.63 60.67
CA GLY A 678 -21.66 -35.65 60.04
C GLY A 678 -21.17 -35.07 58.72
N ILE A 679 -19.98 -35.44 58.21
CA ILE A 679 -19.42 -34.95 56.95
C ILE A 679 -18.86 -36.13 56.17
N ALA A 680 -19.23 -36.29 54.89
CA ALA A 680 -18.66 -37.31 54.03
C ALA A 680 -17.46 -36.73 53.28
N ASP A 681 -16.25 -36.97 53.78
CA ASP A 681 -15.01 -36.45 53.22
C ASP A 681 -13.77 -37.36 53.38
N ASP A 682 -13.91 -38.56 53.94
CA ASP A 682 -12.81 -39.53 54.12
C ASP A 682 -12.96 -40.78 53.22
N LEU A 683 -11.87 -41.54 53.06
CA LEU A 683 -11.85 -42.85 52.38
C LEU A 683 -12.69 -43.91 53.12
N TYR A 684 -13.02 -43.67 54.39
CA TYR A 684 -13.73 -44.61 55.24
C TYR A 684 -14.76 -43.89 56.10
N GLU A 685 -16.04 -44.20 55.88
CA GLU A 685 -17.16 -43.49 56.49
C GLU A 685 -18.12 -44.45 57.21
N PRO A 686 -18.08 -44.55 58.55
CA PRO A 686 -19.11 -45.29 59.29
C PRO A 686 -20.43 -44.52 59.30
N PHE A 687 -21.54 -45.21 59.07
CA PHE A 687 -22.87 -44.60 59.04
C PHE A 687 -23.90 -45.38 59.86
N SER A 688 -24.90 -44.64 60.35
CA SER A 688 -26.08 -45.20 61.01
C SER A 688 -27.35 -44.57 60.44
N ILE A 689 -28.25 -45.41 59.96
CA ILE A 689 -29.51 -45.04 59.33
C ILE A 689 -30.63 -45.39 60.30
N HIS A 690 -31.47 -44.40 60.58
CA HIS A 690 -32.74 -44.62 61.26
C HIS A 690 -33.85 -44.77 60.21
N LEU A 691 -34.41 -45.98 60.10
CA LEU A 691 -35.47 -46.28 59.15
C LEU A 691 -36.80 -45.62 59.57
N PRO A 692 -37.63 -45.18 58.61
CA PRO A 692 -38.97 -44.69 58.92
C PRO A 692 -39.86 -45.80 59.51
N ALA A 693 -41.06 -45.44 59.97
CA ALA A 693 -42.06 -46.43 60.38
C ALA A 693 -42.45 -47.30 59.17
N LEU A 694 -42.17 -48.62 59.24
CA LEU A 694 -42.44 -49.56 58.15
C LEU A 694 -43.62 -50.48 58.52
N PRO A 695 -44.45 -50.91 57.55
CA PRO A 695 -45.46 -51.95 57.76
C PRO A 695 -44.87 -53.23 58.35
N ARG A 696 -45.68 -54.06 59.02
CA ARG A 696 -45.20 -55.32 59.59
C ARG A 696 -44.81 -56.30 58.48
N GLY A 697 -43.56 -56.73 58.45
CA GLY A 697 -43.05 -57.64 57.42
C GLY A 697 -41.58 -57.43 57.06
N PRO A 698 -41.05 -58.22 56.10
CA PRO A 698 -39.72 -58.00 55.54
C PRO A 698 -39.74 -56.83 54.53
N HIS A 699 -38.75 -55.95 54.64
CA HIS A 699 -38.51 -54.81 53.76
C HIS A 699 -37.08 -54.86 53.22
N ALA A 700 -36.91 -54.56 51.94
CA ALA A 700 -35.60 -54.45 51.32
C ALA A 700 -35.06 -53.03 51.53
N VAL A 701 -33.89 -52.89 52.14
CA VAL A 701 -33.19 -51.61 52.25
C VAL A 701 -31.95 -51.66 51.38
N ALA A 702 -31.93 -50.87 50.31
CA ALA A 702 -30.75 -50.65 49.49
C ALA A 702 -29.94 -49.51 50.08
N VAL A 703 -28.63 -49.70 50.25
CA VAL A 703 -27.69 -48.63 50.61
C VAL A 703 -26.75 -48.43 49.44
N ARG A 704 -26.52 -47.16 49.10
CA ARG A 704 -25.63 -46.75 48.01
C ARG A 704 -24.63 -45.73 48.52
N VAL A 705 -23.40 -45.85 48.07
CA VAL A 705 -22.28 -44.99 48.42
C VAL A 705 -21.69 -44.43 47.14
N THR A 706 -21.33 -43.14 47.18
CA THR A 706 -20.66 -42.44 46.09
C THR A 706 -19.37 -41.82 46.61
N ASP A 707 -18.33 -41.91 45.80
CA ASP A 707 -17.02 -41.32 46.08
C ASP A 707 -16.81 -39.98 45.35
N SER A 708 -15.62 -39.39 45.45
CA SER A 708 -15.29 -38.13 44.79
C SER A 708 -14.89 -38.28 43.31
N ALA A 709 -14.79 -39.52 42.82
CA ALA A 709 -14.56 -39.86 41.41
C ALA A 709 -15.87 -40.28 40.70
N ASP A 710 -17.02 -40.04 41.33
CA ASP A 710 -18.39 -40.38 40.91
C ASP A 710 -18.66 -41.89 40.79
N ASN A 711 -17.79 -42.77 41.31
CA ASN A 711 -18.07 -44.20 41.34
C ASN A 711 -19.15 -44.52 42.36
N VAL A 712 -19.87 -45.62 42.10
CA VAL A 712 -21.11 -45.95 42.82
C VAL A 712 -21.10 -47.40 43.25
N GLY A 713 -21.05 -47.60 44.56
CA GLY A 713 -21.24 -48.90 45.20
C GLY A 713 -22.66 -49.01 45.75
N ALA A 714 -23.30 -50.16 45.61
CA ALA A 714 -24.60 -50.41 46.23
C ALA A 714 -24.68 -51.84 46.77
N THR A 715 -25.35 -51.99 47.90
CA THR A 715 -25.69 -53.29 48.49
C THR A 715 -27.10 -53.24 49.06
N GLN A 716 -27.70 -54.41 49.30
CA GLN A 716 -29.06 -54.50 49.82
C GLN A 716 -29.10 -55.46 50.99
N ILE A 717 -29.88 -55.12 52.01
CA ILE A 717 -30.17 -55.96 53.17
C ILE A 717 -31.67 -56.02 53.42
N THR A 718 -32.17 -57.14 53.95
CA THR A 718 -33.58 -57.28 54.34
C THR A 718 -33.75 -56.98 55.82
N VAL A 719 -34.67 -56.10 56.17
CA VAL A 719 -35.01 -55.72 57.55
C VAL A 719 -36.44 -56.14 57.85
N LYS A 720 -36.68 -56.78 58.99
CA LYS A 720 -38.03 -57.19 59.40
C LYS A 720 -38.60 -56.22 60.43
N ALA A 721 -39.67 -55.51 60.07
CA ALA A 721 -40.41 -54.67 61.00
C ALA A 721 -41.35 -55.54 61.87
N PRO A 722 -41.30 -55.40 63.21
CA PRO A 722 -41.94 -56.33 64.18
C PRO A 722 -43.47 -56.34 64.17
#